data_AF-A0A7G9Z347-F1
#
_entry.id   AF-A0A7G9Z347-F1
#
_cell.length_a   1.000
_cell.length_b   1.000
_cell.length_c   1.000
_cell.angle_alpha   90.00
_cell.angle_beta   90.00
_cell.angle_gamma   90.00
#
_symmetry.space_group_name_H-M   'P 1'
#
loop_
_entity.id
_entity.type
_entity.pdbx_description
1 polymer ?
#
loop_
_entity_poly.entity_id
_entity_poly.type
_entity_poly.pdbx_seq_one_letter_code
_entity_poly.pdbx_strand_id
1 'polypeptide(L)'
;MNQNIYLLISYDLPGRGSLSPLDYLWEIVQSEAMSKFTLPYQILITLIAVVFFLLYAHNKNIFDKWVKSHHKTLNRVLKIILSIIILCLAAFFIVDNFCFPNPPEDQLVVAISPFYLIDEYGQSGSDINTRDDLKERLEAEKDLGIKVIKLDNPIRDNEAARCQGKKVGAHLVVYGETKKKIGNIGEIRYYILQLPSVEVIPSEMPFSEVRAGEESGLIITEKATFSMITEEPITIIESLTENASSAIYTIGAFENYKKSNFTSAITFFTSVKGYENCSSTLCYIASCCYFNSNLNKSLQYLDKAVEIDPQYAQIWNNKGIVLGKLGRNEEAIAAYDKALEINPQYAEIWNNKGATLGKLGRYKEAIAAYDKAIEINSQYAKAWNNKGATLGKLGKYEEAIAAFNKAIEIKPQYAEAWANKGFVLDDLGRYEKATAAYDKAIEINPQFAEAWNNKGATLHDLGKYEEAIAAFNKAIEIKPQCAETWSNKGAALRDLGKYEEAIAACDKAIEIKPQYAKAWNNKGAALYDLGRYEEAIAACDKALEIDPQLVAVWSNKGATLHDLGKYEEAVAAYDKAIEIDPQYAKAWSNKGAALCKLDRYEEAIGACDKGIEINPQYAEAWNNKGLALCDLGKYAGAIAAHDKAIEINSQYAGAWTNKGIALCHLGRYEEAIAAYDNATKINPQLAGAWNNKGVVLGNLGRYVEAIAAHDKAIEINPQYAGAWNNKGVALRGLGRYVEAIAAYDNATKINPQYAEAWNNKGIALCHLGKYEGAIAACDKAIEINSQYAKAWNNKGIALCHLGQYEGAIAAYDNAIEINPRDAEAWINKGVALCHLGRYEGAIAAYDKAIEINPRDAEAWINKGVALCDLGKYEEAIAAYDNAIEINPRDAEAWINKGVALCDLGRYEGAIAAYDNAIEINPRDAEAWINKGVALCDLGRYEEAIAAYAKAIEINPQLAEAWINKGVVLGWSGRYEEAKEAFEKAQELDSTIKIPQIPVF
;
A
#
# COMPACT_ATOMS: atom_id res chain seq x y z
N MET A 1 7.91 -64.52 27.99
CA MET A 1 7.46 -64.06 29.32
C MET A 1 7.61 -62.54 29.34
N ASN A 2 6.93 -61.84 28.42
CA ASN A 2 5.55 -61.28 28.46
C ASN A 2 5.57 -59.87 29.08
N GLN A 3 5.72 -58.78 28.31
CA GLN A 3 4.74 -58.10 27.42
C GLN A 3 3.43 -57.75 28.18
N ASN A 4 2.83 -56.55 28.16
CA ASN A 4 2.99 -55.38 27.28
C ASN A 4 2.02 -54.24 27.72
N ILE A 5 2.49 -52.97 27.66
CA ILE A 5 1.86 -51.78 27.00
C ILE A 5 0.90 -50.86 27.81
N TYR A 6 0.94 -49.50 27.81
CA TYR A 6 1.74 -48.37 27.22
C TYR A 6 1.47 -47.10 28.10
N LEU A 7 2.48 -46.37 28.63
CA LEU A 7 3.21 -45.16 28.14
C LEU A 7 2.48 -43.79 28.34
N LEU A 8 2.97 -42.80 29.15
CA LEU A 8 4.18 -41.91 29.07
C LEU A 8 3.94 -40.69 28.12
N ILE A 9 4.27 -39.38 28.33
CA ILE A 9 5.34 -38.62 29.04
C ILE A 9 4.97 -37.11 29.23
N SER A 10 5.51 -36.49 30.30
CA SER A 10 6.11 -35.12 30.51
C SER A 10 5.33 -33.80 30.61
N TYR A 11 5.59 -33.16 31.76
CA TYR A 11 5.77 -31.73 32.11
C TYR A 11 6.77 -30.96 31.21
N ASP A 12 6.63 -29.64 30.96
CA ASP A 12 7.12 -28.53 31.82
C ASP A 12 6.97 -27.09 31.22
N LEU A 13 6.56 -26.12 32.09
CA LEU A 13 6.94 -24.69 32.26
C LEU A 13 6.71 -23.60 31.15
N PRO A 14 6.77 -22.27 31.43
CA PRO A 14 6.51 -21.44 32.65
C PRO A 14 5.83 -20.05 32.40
N GLY A 15 5.36 -19.36 33.45
CA GLY A 15 5.50 -17.89 33.57
C GLY A 15 4.24 -16.99 33.66
N ARG A 16 4.33 -15.99 34.56
CA ARG A 16 3.39 -14.92 34.97
C ARG A 16 2.39 -15.34 36.05
N GLY A 17 2.24 -14.65 37.18
CA GLY A 17 2.71 -13.35 37.64
C GLY A 17 1.82 -12.97 38.81
N SER A 18 2.40 -12.42 39.87
CA SER A 18 1.75 -12.03 41.14
C SER A 18 0.45 -11.24 40.95
N LEU A 19 -0.69 -11.83 41.33
CA LEU A 19 -1.91 -11.09 41.66
C LEU A 19 -1.72 -10.43 43.03
N SER A 20 -2.13 -9.17 43.16
CA SER A 20 -2.01 -8.44 44.42
C SER A 20 -3.03 -8.98 45.43
N PRO A 21 -2.79 -8.88 46.76
CA PRO A 21 -3.76 -9.27 47.77
C PRO A 21 -5.11 -8.55 47.67
N LEU A 22 -5.17 -7.40 46.98
CA LEU A 22 -6.40 -6.69 46.66
C LEU A 22 -7.24 -7.41 45.60
N ASP A 23 -6.62 -8.10 44.66
CA ASP A 23 -7.31 -8.84 43.58
C ASP A 23 -7.99 -10.09 44.13
N TYR A 24 -7.40 -10.73 45.15
CA TYR A 24 -8.01 -11.88 45.84
C TYR A 24 -9.21 -11.47 46.72
N LEU A 25 -9.14 -10.28 47.35
CA LEU A 25 -10.27 -9.67 48.07
C LEU A 25 -11.38 -9.23 47.11
N TRP A 26 -11.02 -8.75 45.92
CA TRP A 26 -11.96 -8.36 44.88
C TRP A 26 -12.74 -9.57 44.34
N GLU A 27 -12.08 -10.72 44.15
CA GLU A 27 -12.75 -11.98 43.79
C GLU A 27 -13.67 -12.52 44.89
N ILE A 28 -13.31 -12.37 46.17
CA ILE A 28 -14.17 -12.79 47.29
C ILE A 28 -15.42 -11.90 47.39
N VAL A 29 -15.27 -10.59 47.19
CA VAL A 29 -16.41 -9.63 47.17
C VAL A 29 -17.33 -9.87 45.97
N GLN A 30 -16.79 -10.31 44.83
CA GLN A 30 -17.57 -10.66 43.64
C GLN A 30 -18.09 -12.11 43.61
N SER A 31 -17.71 -12.95 44.58
CA SER A 31 -18.26 -14.31 44.66
C SER A 31 -19.78 -14.27 44.86
N GLU A 32 -20.52 -15.15 44.17
CA GLU A 32 -22.00 -15.23 44.21
C GLU A 32 -22.57 -15.31 45.63
N ALA A 33 -21.77 -15.73 46.62
CA ALA A 33 -22.12 -15.78 48.04
C ALA A 33 -22.35 -14.40 48.68
N MET A 34 -21.66 -13.35 48.25
CA MET A 34 -21.80 -11.98 48.81
C MET A 34 -23.01 -11.24 48.27
N SER A 35 -23.50 -11.59 47.07
CA SER A 35 -24.66 -10.97 46.41
C SER A 35 -25.99 -11.13 47.18
N LYS A 36 -26.02 -12.02 48.17
CA LYS A 36 -27.21 -12.33 49.00
C LYS A 36 -27.38 -11.42 50.23
N PHE A 37 -26.43 -10.53 50.51
CA PHE A 37 -26.50 -9.59 51.64
C PHE A 37 -26.87 -8.18 51.16
N THR A 38 -27.71 -7.46 51.91
CA THR A 38 -28.05 -6.06 51.59
C THR A 38 -26.84 -5.13 51.76
N LEU A 39 -26.76 -4.08 50.94
CA LEU A 39 -25.65 -3.13 50.87
C LEU A 39 -25.08 -2.63 52.22
N PRO A 40 -25.88 -2.35 53.28
CA PRO A 40 -25.34 -1.92 54.58
C PRO A 40 -24.53 -3.01 55.30
N TYR A 41 -24.91 -4.29 55.12
CA TYR A 41 -24.22 -5.44 55.71
C TYR A 41 -22.93 -5.77 54.95
N GLN A 42 -22.94 -5.62 53.63
CA GLN A 42 -21.72 -5.75 52.83
C GLN A 42 -20.70 -4.69 53.25
N ILE A 43 -21.11 -3.42 53.37
CA ILE A 43 -20.25 -2.32 53.84
C ILE A 43 -19.71 -2.59 55.25
N LEU A 44 -20.56 -3.06 56.17
CA LEU A 44 -20.15 -3.39 57.54
C LEU A 44 -19.13 -4.54 57.59
N ILE A 45 -19.34 -5.60 56.80
CA ILE A 45 -18.44 -6.77 56.73
C ILE A 45 -17.11 -6.38 56.09
N THR A 46 -17.13 -5.56 55.03
CA THR A 46 -15.92 -5.04 54.40
C THR A 46 -15.16 -4.10 55.34
N LEU A 47 -15.85 -3.25 56.10
CA LEU A 47 -15.24 -2.39 57.13
C LEU A 47 -14.61 -3.23 58.25
N ILE A 48 -15.29 -4.27 58.72
CA ILE A 48 -14.76 -5.19 59.74
C ILE A 48 -13.52 -5.91 59.21
N ALA A 49 -13.55 -6.39 57.96
CA ALA A 49 -12.41 -7.08 57.33
C ALA A 49 -11.20 -6.14 57.13
N VAL A 50 -11.45 -4.89 56.70
CA VAL A 50 -10.42 -3.86 56.55
C VAL A 50 -9.84 -3.45 57.90
N VAL A 51 -10.67 -3.30 58.95
CA VAL A 51 -10.20 -3.00 60.32
C VAL A 51 -9.39 -4.16 60.89
N PHE A 52 -9.82 -5.41 60.69
CA PHE A 52 -9.07 -6.60 61.12
C PHE A 52 -7.72 -6.70 60.39
N PHE A 53 -7.69 -6.39 59.11
CA PHE A 53 -6.49 -6.40 58.29
C PHE A 53 -5.53 -5.26 58.65
N LEU A 54 -6.04 -4.06 58.94
CA LEU A 54 -5.24 -2.93 59.43
C LEU A 54 -4.67 -3.20 60.83
N LEU A 55 -5.44 -3.83 61.72
CA LEU A 55 -4.96 -4.29 63.02
C LEU A 55 -3.88 -5.38 62.90
N TYR A 56 -4.02 -6.29 61.93
CA TYR A 56 -3.04 -7.34 61.64
C TYR A 56 -1.75 -6.77 61.01
N ALA A 57 -1.87 -5.85 60.07
CA ALA A 57 -0.74 -5.23 59.38
C ALA A 57 0.07 -4.29 60.28
N HIS A 58 -0.57 -3.58 61.21
CA HIS A 58 0.10 -2.58 62.06
C HIS A 58 0.79 -3.18 63.31
N ASN A 59 0.48 -4.42 63.70
CA ASN A 59 1.05 -5.04 64.92
C ASN A 59 1.36 -6.54 64.80
N LYS A 60 1.89 -6.95 63.65
CA LYS A 60 2.26 -8.34 63.32
C LYS A 60 3.11 -9.04 64.40
N ASN A 61 4.07 -8.32 65.00
CA ASN A 61 4.96 -8.87 66.03
C ASN A 61 4.30 -9.08 67.40
N ILE A 62 3.22 -8.34 67.72
CA ILE A 62 2.44 -8.55 68.96
C ILE A 62 1.47 -9.70 68.75
N PHE A 63 0.85 -9.79 67.57
CA PHE A 63 -0.09 -10.85 67.22
C PHE A 63 0.57 -12.23 67.19
N ASP A 64 1.77 -12.35 66.60
CA ASP A 64 2.52 -13.62 66.59
C ASP A 64 3.01 -14.04 67.99
N LYS A 65 3.33 -13.10 68.88
CA LYS A 65 3.65 -13.40 70.30
C LYS A 65 2.40 -13.81 71.09
N TRP A 66 1.26 -13.18 70.83
CA TRP A 66 -0.01 -13.50 71.50
C TRP A 66 -0.55 -14.87 71.09
N VAL A 67 -0.49 -15.20 69.79
CA VAL A 67 -0.87 -16.51 69.23
C VAL A 67 0.01 -17.64 69.77
N LYS A 68 1.31 -17.41 69.95
CA LYS A 68 2.21 -18.37 70.62
C LYS A 68 1.88 -18.58 72.09
N SER A 69 1.43 -17.54 72.81
CA SER A 69 1.09 -17.63 74.24
C SER A 69 -0.30 -18.24 74.53
N HIS A 70 -1.22 -18.22 73.56
CA HIS A 70 -2.62 -18.66 73.76
C HIS A 70 -3.04 -19.81 72.83
N HIS A 71 -2.07 -20.57 72.30
CA HIS A 71 -2.29 -21.63 71.31
C HIS A 71 -3.31 -22.71 71.76
N LYS A 72 -3.42 -22.99 73.07
CA LYS A 72 -4.44 -23.91 73.63
C LYS A 72 -5.86 -23.33 73.62
N THR A 73 -6.02 -22.02 73.81
CA THR A 73 -7.33 -21.34 73.79
C THR A 73 -7.80 -21.14 72.36
N LEU A 74 -6.88 -20.82 71.45
CA LEU A 74 -7.16 -20.66 70.02
C LEU A 74 -7.65 -21.96 69.38
N ASN A 75 -7.05 -23.11 69.73
CA ASN A 75 -7.50 -24.42 69.24
C ASN A 75 -8.88 -24.85 69.77
N ARG A 76 -9.32 -24.32 70.93
CA ARG A 76 -10.69 -24.54 71.43
C ARG A 76 -11.71 -23.68 70.69
N VAL A 77 -11.40 -22.41 70.45
CA VAL A 77 -12.28 -21.49 69.70
C VAL A 77 -12.37 -21.91 68.24
N LEU A 78 -11.26 -22.31 67.61
CA LEU A 78 -11.26 -22.81 66.23
C LEU A 78 -12.04 -24.12 66.10
N LYS A 79 -11.99 -25.01 67.10
CA LYS A 79 -12.84 -26.22 67.13
C LYS A 79 -14.31 -25.91 67.38
N ILE A 80 -14.64 -24.88 68.16
CA ILE A 80 -16.04 -24.44 68.33
C ILE A 80 -16.56 -23.82 67.03
N ILE A 81 -15.77 -23.01 66.34
CA ILE A 81 -16.12 -22.42 65.04
C ILE A 81 -16.24 -23.52 63.97
N LEU A 82 -15.32 -24.49 63.93
CA LEU A 82 -15.40 -25.62 63.01
C LEU A 82 -16.58 -26.55 63.34
N SER A 83 -16.91 -26.76 64.62
CA SER A 83 -18.10 -27.50 65.04
C SER A 83 -19.39 -26.74 64.73
N ILE A 84 -19.42 -25.40 64.81
CA ILE A 84 -20.56 -24.57 64.41
C ILE A 84 -20.72 -24.59 62.89
N ILE A 85 -19.63 -24.53 62.13
CA ILE A 85 -19.65 -24.65 60.66
C ILE A 85 -20.10 -26.06 60.24
N ILE A 86 -19.66 -27.11 60.94
CA ILE A 86 -20.12 -28.49 60.70
C ILE A 86 -21.57 -28.70 61.14
N LEU A 87 -22.05 -28.04 62.21
CA LEU A 87 -23.46 -28.01 62.59
C LEU A 87 -24.32 -27.21 61.62
N CYS A 88 -23.80 -26.12 61.05
CA CYS A 88 -24.48 -25.33 60.01
C CYS A 88 -24.51 -26.09 58.68
N LEU A 89 -23.46 -26.83 58.32
CA LEU A 89 -23.41 -27.68 57.12
C LEU A 89 -24.23 -28.97 57.28
N ALA A 90 -24.29 -29.54 58.49
CA ALA A 90 -25.20 -30.63 58.82
C ALA A 90 -26.67 -30.16 58.86
N ALA A 91 -26.94 -28.94 59.32
CA ALA A 91 -28.27 -28.31 59.21
C ALA A 91 -28.63 -27.97 57.76
N PHE A 92 -27.65 -27.70 56.89
CA PHE A 92 -27.87 -27.47 55.47
C PHE A 92 -28.18 -28.79 54.71
N PHE A 93 -27.53 -29.90 55.06
CA PHE A 93 -27.77 -31.22 54.45
C PHE A 93 -28.95 -32.01 55.05
N ILE A 94 -29.50 -31.56 56.19
CA ILE A 94 -30.72 -32.14 56.78
C ILE A 94 -31.99 -31.41 56.30
N VAL A 95 -31.88 -30.29 55.56
CA VAL A 95 -33.05 -29.51 55.10
C VAL A 95 -33.39 -29.69 53.62
N ASP A 96 -32.49 -30.19 52.77
CA ASP A 96 -32.81 -30.49 51.36
C ASP A 96 -33.38 -31.91 51.11
N ASN A 97 -33.78 -32.62 52.17
CA ASN A 97 -34.47 -33.91 52.07
C ASN A 97 -35.80 -33.98 52.84
N PHE A 98 -36.38 -32.84 53.22
CA PHE A 98 -37.81 -32.79 53.58
C PHE A 98 -38.60 -32.14 52.46
N CYS A 99 -39.05 -33.02 51.56
CA CYS A 99 -40.16 -32.78 50.66
C CYS A 99 -41.31 -32.06 51.39
N PHE A 100 -42.04 -31.24 50.63
CA PHE A 100 -43.50 -31.18 50.78
C PHE A 100 -43.99 -32.59 51.15
N PRO A 101 -44.82 -32.76 52.20
CA PRO A 101 -45.33 -34.08 52.49
C PRO A 101 -45.98 -34.58 51.20
N ASN A 102 -45.55 -35.73 50.69
CA ASN A 102 -46.43 -36.49 49.81
C ASN A 102 -47.76 -36.53 50.56
N PRO A 103 -48.87 -36.05 49.98
CA PRO A 103 -50.14 -36.21 50.67
C PRO A 103 -50.26 -37.72 50.93
N PRO A 104 -50.67 -38.14 52.14
CA PRO A 104 -51.04 -39.53 52.33
C PRO A 104 -51.99 -39.90 51.19
N GLU A 105 -51.91 -41.15 50.68
CA GLU A 105 -52.59 -41.62 49.48
C GLU A 105 -54.13 -41.43 49.48
N ASP A 106 -54.70 -40.79 50.50
CA ASP A 106 -56.11 -40.60 50.79
C ASP A 106 -56.64 -39.15 50.57
N GLN A 107 -55.80 -38.18 50.17
CA GLN A 107 -56.21 -36.77 49.95
C GLN A 107 -56.24 -36.34 48.47
N LEU A 108 -57.20 -35.48 48.10
CA LEU A 108 -57.38 -34.93 46.74
C LEU A 108 -56.72 -33.55 46.63
N VAL A 109 -55.95 -33.31 45.55
CA VAL A 109 -55.27 -32.03 45.25
C VAL A 109 -55.88 -31.42 43.99
N VAL A 110 -56.29 -30.15 44.05
CA VAL A 110 -56.80 -29.38 42.89
C VAL A 110 -56.00 -28.08 42.74
N ALA A 111 -55.51 -27.81 41.52
CA ALA A 111 -54.77 -26.60 41.17
C ALA A 111 -55.64 -25.69 40.28
N ILE A 112 -55.73 -24.40 40.62
CA ILE A 112 -56.56 -23.42 39.89
C ILE A 112 -55.68 -22.25 39.42
N SER A 113 -55.83 -21.87 38.15
CA SER A 113 -55.14 -20.73 37.49
C SER A 113 -55.94 -19.42 37.70
N PRO A 114 -55.35 -18.21 37.55
CA PRO A 114 -55.97 -16.99 38.04
C PRO A 114 -57.22 -16.59 37.24
N PHE A 115 -58.27 -16.14 37.94
CA PHE A 115 -59.43 -15.46 37.34
C PHE A 115 -59.17 -13.96 37.24
N TYR A 116 -59.58 -13.35 36.14
CA TYR A 116 -59.93 -11.93 36.12
C TYR A 116 -61.45 -11.85 35.99
N LEU A 117 -62.08 -11.08 36.88
CA LEU A 117 -63.50 -10.75 36.78
C LEU A 117 -63.58 -9.44 35.99
N ILE A 118 -64.17 -9.52 34.80
CA ILE A 118 -64.60 -8.35 34.04
C ILE A 118 -66.08 -8.22 34.35
N ASP A 119 -66.48 -7.09 34.89
CA ASP A 119 -67.89 -6.83 35.12
C ASP A 119 -68.64 -6.62 33.80
N GLU A 120 -69.95 -6.48 33.88
CA GLU A 120 -70.87 -6.37 32.74
C GLU A 120 -70.57 -5.16 31.82
N TYR A 121 -69.64 -4.28 32.22
CA TYR A 121 -69.24 -3.06 31.49
C TYR A 121 -67.81 -3.10 30.95
N GLY A 122 -67.09 -4.21 31.10
CA GLY A 122 -65.80 -4.38 30.43
C GLY A 122 -64.60 -3.76 31.17
N GLN A 123 -64.73 -3.31 32.42
CA GLN A 123 -63.58 -2.83 33.19
C GLN A 123 -63.00 -3.93 34.09
N SER A 124 -61.67 -3.98 34.16
CA SER A 124 -60.96 -4.89 35.07
C SER A 124 -61.08 -4.37 36.51
N GLY A 125 -61.99 -4.96 37.30
CA GLY A 125 -62.08 -4.69 38.73
C GLY A 125 -60.99 -5.43 39.51
N SER A 126 -60.23 -4.71 40.33
CA SER A 126 -59.42 -5.31 41.40
C SER A 126 -60.33 -5.79 42.53
N ASP A 127 -60.20 -7.04 42.99
CA ASP A 127 -60.12 -7.40 44.42
C ASP A 127 -60.37 -8.90 44.65
N ILE A 128 -59.30 -9.69 44.57
CA ILE A 128 -59.07 -10.79 45.52
C ILE A 128 -57.70 -10.49 46.13
N ASN A 129 -57.69 -9.76 47.23
CA ASN A 129 -56.44 -9.21 47.77
C ASN A 129 -55.88 -9.97 48.97
N THR A 130 -56.60 -10.94 49.55
CA THR A 130 -56.10 -11.71 50.70
C THR A 130 -56.49 -13.19 50.64
N ARG A 131 -55.60 -14.02 51.21
CA ARG A 131 -55.71 -15.48 51.34
C ARG A 131 -56.95 -15.94 52.13
N ASP A 132 -57.43 -15.09 53.04
CA ASP A 132 -58.51 -15.44 53.96
C ASP A 132 -59.90 -15.33 53.31
N ASP A 133 -60.12 -14.34 52.43
CA ASP A 133 -61.41 -14.12 51.73
C ASP A 133 -61.74 -15.26 50.75
N LEU A 134 -60.72 -15.83 50.12
CA LEU A 134 -60.89 -16.98 49.24
C LEU A 134 -61.10 -18.29 50.02
N LYS A 135 -60.46 -18.44 51.18
CA LYS A 135 -60.65 -19.59 52.06
C LYS A 135 -62.07 -19.61 52.63
N GLU A 136 -62.56 -18.47 53.08
CA GLU A 136 -63.89 -18.31 53.69
C GLU A 136 -65.01 -18.60 52.69
N ARG A 137 -64.85 -18.20 51.41
CA ARG A 137 -65.83 -18.50 50.34
C ARG A 137 -65.81 -19.96 49.87
N LEU A 138 -64.65 -20.62 49.84
CA LEU A 138 -64.54 -22.05 49.51
C LEU A 138 -65.13 -22.95 50.61
N GLU A 139 -65.03 -22.54 51.87
CA GLU A 139 -65.60 -23.26 53.02
C GLU A 139 -67.09 -22.91 53.27
N ALA A 140 -67.61 -21.84 52.65
CA ALA A 140 -69.02 -21.40 52.76
C ALA A 140 -69.98 -22.13 51.80
N GLU A 141 -69.48 -22.79 50.75
CA GLU A 141 -70.28 -23.63 49.86
C GLU A 141 -70.62 -24.98 50.53
N LYS A 142 -71.74 -24.98 51.25
CA LYS A 142 -72.13 -26.02 52.21
C LYS A 142 -72.34 -27.41 51.59
N ASP A 143 -72.53 -27.50 50.28
CA ASP A 143 -72.89 -28.76 49.60
C ASP A 143 -71.69 -29.51 49.00
N LEU A 144 -70.49 -28.92 48.98
CA LEU A 144 -69.29 -29.53 48.41
C LEU A 144 -68.45 -30.35 49.40
N GLY A 145 -68.68 -30.19 50.72
CA GLY A 145 -67.96 -30.93 51.76
C GLY A 145 -66.45 -30.69 51.79
N ILE A 146 -65.98 -29.58 51.21
CA ILE A 146 -64.56 -29.22 51.16
C ILE A 146 -64.21 -28.47 52.44
N LYS A 147 -63.26 -29.01 53.21
CA LYS A 147 -62.66 -28.35 54.37
C LYS A 147 -61.22 -28.01 54.03
N VAL A 148 -60.85 -26.73 54.09
CA VAL A 148 -59.59 -26.24 53.56
C VAL A 148 -58.52 -26.30 54.65
N ILE A 149 -57.73 -27.36 54.60
CA ILE A 149 -56.74 -27.70 55.64
C ILE A 149 -55.53 -26.77 55.56
N LYS A 150 -55.14 -26.37 54.34
CA LYS A 150 -54.02 -25.46 54.09
C LYS A 150 -54.23 -24.71 52.76
N LEU A 151 -54.07 -23.38 52.79
CA LEU A 151 -53.78 -22.57 51.61
C LEU A 151 -52.30 -22.22 51.64
N ASP A 152 -51.61 -22.29 50.50
CA ASP A 152 -50.29 -21.65 50.37
C ASP A 152 -50.46 -20.23 49.80
N ASN A 153 -49.58 -19.29 50.17
CA ASN A 153 -49.73 -17.88 49.76
C ASN A 153 -49.59 -17.76 48.23
N PRO A 154 -50.40 -16.91 47.56
CA PRO A 154 -50.12 -16.54 46.19
C PRO A 154 -48.76 -15.85 46.14
N ILE A 155 -47.88 -16.31 45.23
CA ILE A 155 -46.56 -15.74 45.03
C ILE A 155 -46.76 -14.33 44.44
N ARG A 156 -46.73 -13.31 45.29
CA ARG A 156 -46.67 -11.91 44.87
C ARG A 156 -45.21 -11.49 44.78
N ASP A 157 -44.87 -10.96 43.61
CA ASP A 157 -43.68 -10.19 43.24
C ASP A 157 -42.41 -10.45 44.08
N ASN A 158 -41.57 -11.36 43.59
CA ASN A 158 -40.28 -11.65 44.22
C ASN A 158 -39.16 -11.34 43.22
N GLU A 159 -38.35 -10.31 43.51
CA GLU A 159 -37.27 -9.82 42.64
C GLU A 159 -36.25 -10.90 42.27
N ALA A 160 -36.10 -11.94 43.10
CA ALA A 160 -35.23 -13.08 42.82
C ALA A 160 -35.66 -13.90 41.57
N ALA A 161 -36.95 -13.91 41.21
CA ALA A 161 -37.45 -14.63 40.05
C ALA A 161 -37.22 -13.88 38.72
N ARG A 162 -37.15 -12.54 38.76
CA ARG A 162 -36.83 -11.69 37.58
C ARG A 162 -35.37 -11.81 37.17
N CYS A 163 -34.44 -11.86 38.12
CA CYS A 163 -33.01 -12.04 37.83
C CYS A 163 -32.67 -13.41 37.23
N GLN A 164 -33.61 -14.37 37.24
CA GLN A 164 -33.43 -15.70 36.65
C GLN A 164 -34.31 -15.96 35.41
N GLY A 165 -35.00 -14.94 34.86
CA GLY A 165 -35.67 -15.04 33.55
C GLY A 165 -36.90 -15.97 33.48
N LYS A 166 -37.58 -16.23 34.60
CA LYS A 166 -38.85 -16.99 34.61
C LYS A 166 -40.05 -16.04 34.61
N LYS A 167 -41.06 -16.32 33.77
CA LYS A 167 -42.37 -15.64 33.82
C LYS A 167 -43.14 -16.16 35.02
N VAL A 168 -43.75 -15.26 35.78
CA VAL A 168 -44.50 -15.57 37.01
C VAL A 168 -46.00 -15.55 36.69
N GLY A 169 -46.72 -16.62 37.03
CA GLY A 169 -48.17 -16.67 37.12
C GLY A 169 -48.56 -17.17 38.51
N ALA A 170 -49.58 -16.57 39.13
CA ALA A 170 -50.05 -16.99 40.44
C ALA A 170 -50.93 -18.24 40.31
N HIS A 171 -50.48 -19.37 40.87
CA HIS A 171 -51.29 -20.59 41.00
C HIS A 171 -51.69 -20.80 42.45
N LEU A 172 -52.94 -21.19 42.68
CA LEU A 172 -53.41 -21.57 44.01
C LEU A 172 -53.64 -23.08 44.08
N VAL A 173 -53.14 -23.70 45.15
CA VAL A 173 -53.26 -25.13 45.43
C VAL A 173 -54.09 -25.32 46.70
N VAL A 174 -55.13 -26.16 46.62
CA VAL A 174 -56.05 -26.44 47.74
C VAL A 174 -56.02 -27.94 48.07
N TYR A 175 -56.01 -28.27 49.38
CA TYR A 175 -55.96 -29.63 49.90
C TYR A 175 -57.26 -29.98 50.67
N GLY A 176 -57.89 -31.12 50.34
CA GLY A 176 -59.14 -31.61 50.96
C GLY A 176 -59.05 -33.02 51.56
N GLU A 177 -59.94 -33.34 52.50
CA GLU A 177 -59.71 -34.37 53.53
C GLU A 177 -60.20 -35.81 53.21
N THR A 178 -60.99 -36.10 52.15
CA THR A 178 -61.40 -37.50 51.83
C THR A 178 -61.66 -37.84 50.35
N LYS A 179 -61.23 -39.03 49.91
CA LYS A 179 -61.65 -39.71 48.66
C LYS A 179 -63.08 -40.29 48.77
N LYS A 180 -64.11 -39.50 48.50
CA LYS A 180 -65.45 -40.03 48.19
C LYS A 180 -65.84 -39.54 46.79
N LYS A 181 -66.45 -40.43 46.01
CA LYS A 181 -67.02 -40.10 44.69
C LYS A 181 -67.79 -38.80 44.82
N ILE A 182 -67.36 -37.74 44.12
CA ILE A 182 -68.15 -36.51 44.01
C ILE A 182 -69.37 -36.91 43.18
N GLY A 183 -70.44 -37.30 43.85
CA GLY A 183 -71.75 -37.52 43.25
C GLY A 183 -72.23 -36.20 42.66
N ASN A 184 -72.90 -36.28 41.49
CA ASN A 184 -73.44 -35.18 40.69
C ASN A 184 -72.94 -33.80 41.11
N ILE A 185 -71.74 -33.43 40.63
CA ILE A 185 -71.47 -32.02 40.34
C ILE A 185 -72.53 -31.65 39.28
N GLY A 186 -73.68 -31.16 39.75
CA GLY A 186 -74.54 -30.32 38.96
C GLY A 186 -73.73 -29.08 38.62
N GLU A 187 -73.18 -29.08 37.41
CA GLU A 187 -72.69 -27.90 36.71
C GLU A 187 -71.64 -27.04 37.45
N ILE A 188 -70.39 -27.49 37.43
CA ILE A 188 -69.30 -26.54 37.17
C ILE A 188 -69.29 -26.34 35.65
N ARG A 189 -70.04 -25.34 35.17
CA ARG A 189 -69.97 -24.90 33.76
C ARG A 189 -68.66 -24.15 33.54
N TYR A 190 -67.62 -24.89 33.18
CA TYR A 190 -66.61 -24.34 32.28
C TYR A 190 -66.93 -24.85 30.87
N TYR A 191 -67.12 -23.91 29.96
CA TYR A 191 -67.02 -24.19 28.54
C TYR A 191 -65.55 -24.37 28.21
N ILE A 192 -65.03 -25.59 28.39
CA ILE A 192 -63.98 -26.05 27.49
C ILE A 192 -64.74 -26.40 26.23
N LEU A 193 -64.72 -25.50 25.25
CA LEU A 193 -65.01 -25.92 23.88
C LEU A 193 -64.16 -27.16 23.64
N GLN A 194 -64.81 -28.30 23.37
CA GLN A 194 -64.14 -29.31 22.56
C GLN A 194 -63.59 -28.52 21.37
N LEU A 195 -62.27 -28.51 21.25
CA LEU A 195 -61.69 -28.48 19.92
C LEU A 195 -61.78 -29.95 19.47
N PRO A 196 -62.86 -30.40 18.79
CA PRO A 196 -62.66 -31.52 17.90
C PRO A 196 -61.57 -31.02 16.96
N SER A 197 -60.41 -31.66 17.01
CA SER A 197 -59.14 -31.13 16.48
C SER A 197 -58.76 -29.77 17.06
N VAL A 198 -57.73 -29.74 17.91
CA VAL A 198 -56.84 -28.57 17.94
C VAL A 198 -56.15 -28.53 16.58
N GLU A 199 -56.83 -28.03 15.55
CA GLU A 199 -56.13 -27.20 14.59
C GLU A 199 -55.74 -25.96 15.37
N VAL A 200 -54.49 -25.96 15.88
CA VAL A 200 -53.77 -24.70 15.93
C VAL A 200 -53.74 -24.28 14.47
N ILE A 201 -54.66 -23.42 14.04
CA ILE A 201 -54.49 -22.68 12.80
C ILE A 201 -53.27 -21.80 13.08
N PRO A 202 -52.07 -22.18 12.61
CA PRO A 202 -50.91 -21.37 12.83
C PRO A 202 -51.12 -20.18 11.89
N SER A 203 -51.09 -18.96 12.41
CA SER A 203 -50.71 -17.84 11.55
C SER A 203 -49.41 -18.25 10.87
N GLU A 204 -49.40 -18.27 9.53
CA GLU A 204 -48.30 -18.71 8.68
C GLU A 204 -46.96 -18.20 9.25
N MET A 205 -46.09 -19.10 9.73
CA MET A 205 -44.78 -18.71 10.22
C MET A 205 -43.70 -19.15 9.22
N PRO A 206 -43.09 -18.21 8.50
CA PRO A 206 -41.90 -18.48 7.72
C PRO A 206 -40.66 -18.57 8.61
N PHE A 207 -39.69 -19.36 8.13
CA PHE A 207 -38.33 -19.40 8.67
C PHE A 207 -37.66 -18.01 8.79
N SER A 208 -38.26 -16.95 8.23
CA SER A 208 -37.71 -15.60 8.19
C SER A 208 -37.99 -14.70 9.40
N GLU A 209 -38.88 -15.07 10.34
CA GLU A 209 -39.33 -14.15 11.43
C GLU A 209 -38.77 -14.43 12.83
N VAL A 210 -37.59 -15.06 12.95
CA VAL A 210 -36.88 -15.10 14.25
C VAL A 210 -35.48 -14.51 14.08
N ARG A 211 -35.37 -13.17 14.15
CA ARG A 211 -34.10 -12.48 14.46
C ARG A 211 -34.19 -11.92 15.88
N ALA A 212 -33.18 -12.22 16.69
CA ALA A 212 -32.99 -11.63 17.99
C ALA A 212 -32.77 -10.12 17.85
N GLY A 213 -33.61 -9.30 18.50
CA GLY A 213 -33.30 -7.90 18.79
C GLY A 213 -34.15 -6.82 18.11
N GLU A 214 -35.17 -7.13 17.31
CA GLU A 214 -36.16 -6.12 16.89
C GLU A 214 -37.42 -6.29 17.75
N GLU A 215 -37.86 -5.23 18.43
CA GLU A 215 -39.24 -5.09 18.93
C GLU A 215 -40.20 -4.99 17.73
N SER A 216 -40.28 -6.04 16.92
CA SER A 216 -41.41 -6.24 16.02
C SER A 216 -42.54 -6.74 16.89
N GLY A 217 -43.42 -5.81 17.28
CA GLY A 217 -44.69 -6.11 17.91
C GLY A 217 -45.54 -6.99 16.99
N LEU A 218 -45.34 -8.31 17.09
CA LEU A 218 -46.36 -9.27 16.75
C LEU A 218 -47.38 -9.21 17.89
N ILE A 219 -48.26 -8.21 17.83
CA ILE A 219 -49.54 -8.28 18.51
C ILE A 219 -50.24 -9.47 17.85
N ILE A 220 -50.12 -10.65 18.47
CA ILE A 220 -51.18 -11.66 18.32
C ILE A 220 -52.39 -10.95 18.90
N THR A 221 -53.26 -10.43 18.03
CA THR A 221 -54.53 -9.83 18.44
C THR A 221 -55.27 -10.88 19.26
N GLU A 222 -55.33 -10.66 20.57
CA GLU A 222 -56.25 -11.34 21.48
C GLU A 222 -57.68 -11.01 21.03
N LYS A 223 -58.20 -11.81 20.10
CA LYS A 223 -59.64 -11.92 19.83
C LYS A 223 -60.01 -13.39 19.86
N ALA A 224 -60.17 -13.91 21.06
CA ALA A 224 -61.09 -15.02 21.30
C ALA A 224 -62.33 -14.43 22.00
N THR A 225 -63.25 -13.88 21.21
CA THR A 225 -64.64 -13.67 21.61
C THR A 225 -65.33 -15.02 21.70
N PHE A 226 -65.80 -15.42 22.88
CA PHE A 226 -66.71 -16.56 23.02
C PHE A 226 -68.16 -16.05 23.09
N SER A 227 -68.98 -16.46 22.13
CA SER A 227 -70.43 -16.28 22.09
C SER A 227 -71.06 -17.67 21.88
N MET A 228 -72.05 -18.01 22.71
CA MET A 228 -72.69 -19.32 22.76
C MET A 228 -74.04 -19.34 22.05
N ILE A 229 -74.24 -20.25 21.09
CA ILE A 229 -75.52 -20.96 20.90
C ILE A 229 -75.20 -22.33 20.28
N THR A 230 -75.57 -23.42 20.96
CA THR A 230 -76.23 -24.62 20.38
C THR A 230 -76.55 -25.64 21.48
N GLU A 231 -77.70 -26.28 21.31
CA GLU A 231 -78.37 -27.20 22.25
C GLU A 231 -78.18 -28.67 21.82
N GLU A 232 -76.99 -29.27 21.95
CA GLU A 232 -76.86 -30.74 21.81
C GLU A 232 -75.91 -31.38 22.85
N PRO A 233 -76.24 -32.58 23.37
CA PRO A 233 -75.45 -33.27 24.39
C PRO A 233 -74.33 -34.13 23.76
N ILE A 234 -73.10 -34.05 24.30
CA ILE A 234 -71.95 -34.83 23.85
C ILE A 234 -71.49 -35.85 24.91
N THR A 235 -71.24 -37.06 24.43
CA THR A 235 -70.80 -38.28 25.12
C THR A 235 -69.38 -38.17 25.71
N ILE A 236 -69.18 -38.73 26.91
CA ILE A 236 -67.89 -38.78 27.64
C ILE A 236 -66.96 -39.84 27.01
N ILE A 237 -65.70 -39.48 26.72
CA ILE A 237 -64.59 -40.41 26.41
C ILE A 237 -63.62 -40.46 27.61
N GLU A 238 -63.22 -41.68 28.00
CA GLU A 238 -62.73 -42.08 29.33
C GLU A 238 -61.30 -41.66 29.79
N SER A 239 -60.67 -40.60 29.29
CA SER A 239 -59.34 -40.21 29.85
C SER A 239 -59.00 -38.72 29.73
N LEU A 240 -59.07 -38.02 30.86
CA LEU A 240 -58.68 -36.61 31.02
C LEU A 240 -57.20 -36.40 31.43
N THR A 241 -56.46 -37.45 31.81
CA THR A 241 -55.07 -37.36 32.27
C THR A 241 -54.04 -37.26 31.13
N GLU A 242 -54.32 -37.85 29.96
CA GLU A 242 -53.39 -37.85 28.84
C GLU A 242 -53.33 -36.50 28.08
N ASN A 243 -54.47 -35.82 27.91
CA ASN A 243 -54.53 -34.56 27.17
C ASN A 243 -53.92 -33.37 27.92
N ALA A 244 -54.03 -33.36 29.26
CA ALA A 244 -53.42 -32.33 30.09
C ALA A 244 -51.88 -32.36 29.99
N SER A 245 -51.29 -33.55 29.92
CA SER A 245 -49.83 -33.73 29.79
C SER A 245 -49.32 -33.23 28.43
N SER A 246 -50.03 -33.56 27.33
CA SER A 246 -49.69 -33.12 25.98
C SER A 246 -49.76 -31.59 25.81
N ALA A 247 -50.76 -30.95 26.43
CA ALA A 247 -50.89 -29.49 26.44
C ALA A 247 -49.73 -28.79 27.17
N ILE A 248 -49.29 -29.32 28.32
CA ILE A 248 -48.14 -28.78 29.08
C ILE A 248 -46.85 -28.84 28.26
N TYR A 249 -46.58 -29.97 27.60
CA TYR A 249 -45.41 -30.11 26.72
C TYR A 249 -45.46 -29.16 25.53
N THR A 250 -46.62 -28.99 24.91
CA THR A 250 -46.82 -28.07 23.78
C THR A 250 -46.57 -26.62 24.18
N ILE A 251 -47.13 -26.17 25.31
CA ILE A 251 -46.90 -24.81 25.84
C ILE A 251 -45.41 -24.61 26.17
N GLY A 252 -44.80 -25.57 26.86
CA GLY A 252 -43.37 -25.52 27.18
C GLY A 252 -42.48 -25.49 25.92
N ALA A 253 -42.87 -26.20 24.87
CA ALA A 253 -42.15 -26.19 23.59
C ALA A 253 -42.18 -24.81 22.93
N PHE A 254 -43.36 -24.18 22.84
CA PHE A 254 -43.50 -22.85 22.26
C PHE A 254 -42.84 -21.74 23.09
N GLU A 255 -42.84 -21.85 24.42
CA GLU A 255 -42.10 -20.91 25.27
C GLU A 255 -40.59 -20.99 25.05
N ASN A 256 -40.05 -22.21 24.96
CA ASN A 256 -38.63 -22.41 24.67
C ASN A 256 -38.28 -21.96 23.24
N TYR A 257 -39.17 -22.20 22.28
CA TYR A 257 -39.02 -21.71 20.91
C TYR A 257 -38.93 -20.18 20.88
N LYS A 258 -39.85 -19.48 21.56
CA LYS A 258 -39.86 -18.01 21.67
C LYS A 258 -38.62 -17.46 22.36
N LYS A 259 -38.08 -18.18 23.35
CA LYS A 259 -36.82 -17.83 24.04
C LYS A 259 -35.56 -18.20 23.24
N SER A 260 -35.70 -18.68 22.00
CA SER A 260 -34.59 -19.20 21.18
C SER A 260 -33.81 -20.36 21.83
N ASN A 261 -34.42 -21.03 22.81
CA ASN A 261 -33.87 -22.25 23.42
C ASN A 261 -34.31 -23.47 22.60
N PHE A 262 -33.78 -23.58 21.38
CA PHE A 262 -34.23 -24.56 20.39
C PHE A 262 -33.95 -26.00 20.80
N THR A 263 -32.88 -26.26 21.56
CA THR A 263 -32.58 -27.60 22.08
C THR A 263 -33.66 -28.08 23.04
N SER A 264 -34.04 -27.24 24.02
CA SER A 264 -35.14 -27.58 24.92
C SER A 264 -36.48 -27.59 24.17
N ALA A 265 -36.71 -26.67 23.22
CA ALA A 265 -37.93 -26.69 22.42
C ALA A 265 -38.11 -28.01 21.66
N ILE A 266 -37.04 -28.55 21.06
CA ILE A 266 -37.06 -29.88 20.42
C ILE A 266 -37.46 -30.95 21.43
N THR A 267 -36.81 -31.01 22.59
CA THR A 267 -37.11 -32.01 23.63
C THR A 267 -38.59 -31.98 24.04
N PHE A 268 -39.13 -30.78 24.27
CA PHE A 268 -40.53 -30.59 24.63
C PHE A 268 -41.48 -30.98 23.47
N PHE A 269 -41.21 -30.56 22.23
CA PHE A 269 -42.02 -30.97 21.07
C PHE A 269 -42.00 -32.50 20.86
N THR A 270 -40.85 -33.15 21.03
CA THR A 270 -40.74 -34.63 20.91
C THR A 270 -41.35 -35.39 22.09
N SER A 271 -41.67 -34.70 23.20
CA SER A 271 -42.37 -35.27 24.36
C SER A 271 -43.90 -35.21 24.23
N VAL A 272 -44.41 -34.51 23.21
CA VAL A 272 -45.84 -34.45 22.89
C VAL A 272 -46.28 -35.81 22.33
N LYS A 273 -47.25 -36.47 22.99
CA LYS A 273 -47.75 -37.77 22.54
C LYS A 273 -48.38 -37.63 21.14
N GLY A 274 -47.93 -38.43 20.18
CA GLY A 274 -48.43 -38.41 18.79
C GLY A 274 -47.86 -37.30 17.90
N TYR A 275 -46.80 -36.58 18.33
CA TYR A 275 -46.18 -35.51 17.55
C TYR A 275 -45.75 -35.94 16.14
N GLU A 276 -45.38 -37.22 15.97
CA GLU A 276 -44.93 -37.81 14.71
C GLU A 276 -46.02 -37.83 13.64
N ASN A 277 -47.30 -37.69 14.02
CA ASN A 277 -48.43 -37.66 13.10
C ASN A 277 -48.96 -36.24 12.84
N CYS A 278 -48.29 -35.20 13.37
CA CYS A 278 -48.72 -33.81 13.26
C CYS A 278 -47.72 -33.02 12.40
N SER A 279 -48.09 -32.72 11.15
CA SER A 279 -47.25 -32.01 10.17
C SER A 279 -46.77 -30.65 10.69
N SER A 280 -47.62 -29.90 11.40
CA SER A 280 -47.27 -28.60 11.98
C SER A 280 -46.24 -28.72 13.11
N THR A 281 -46.37 -29.70 14.00
CA THR A 281 -45.41 -29.96 15.08
C THR A 281 -44.05 -30.39 14.51
N LEU A 282 -44.04 -31.25 13.49
CA LEU A 282 -42.82 -31.64 12.77
C LEU A 282 -42.14 -30.45 12.10
N CYS A 283 -42.90 -29.50 11.54
CA CYS A 283 -42.34 -28.25 11.00
C CYS A 283 -41.67 -27.38 12.07
N TYR A 284 -42.24 -27.30 13.28
CA TYR A 284 -41.60 -26.59 14.40
C TYR A 284 -40.32 -27.27 14.87
N ILE A 285 -40.32 -28.61 14.97
CA ILE A 285 -39.11 -29.38 15.31
C ILE A 285 -38.03 -29.20 14.23
N ALA A 286 -38.42 -29.31 12.96
CA ALA A 286 -37.53 -29.04 11.84
C ALA A 286 -36.95 -27.63 11.92
N SER A 287 -37.76 -26.67 12.34
CA SER A 287 -37.32 -25.29 12.49
C SER A 287 -36.30 -25.10 13.59
N CYS A 288 -36.53 -25.69 14.76
CA CYS A 288 -35.54 -25.72 15.82
C CYS A 288 -34.24 -26.40 15.37
N CYS A 289 -34.33 -27.51 14.63
CA CYS A 289 -33.15 -28.19 14.09
C CYS A 289 -32.37 -27.30 13.11
N TYR A 290 -33.06 -26.53 12.27
CA TYR A 290 -32.43 -25.56 11.37
C TYR A 290 -31.69 -24.46 12.14
N PHE A 291 -32.31 -23.87 13.18
CA PHE A 291 -31.66 -22.85 14.00
C PHE A 291 -30.50 -23.40 14.84
N ASN A 292 -30.55 -24.67 15.25
CA ASN A 292 -29.44 -25.40 15.85
C ASN A 292 -28.36 -25.87 14.84
N SER A 293 -28.40 -25.39 13.59
CA SER A 293 -27.49 -25.77 12.50
C SER A 293 -27.46 -27.28 12.17
N ASN A 294 -28.49 -28.03 12.57
CA ASN A 294 -28.65 -29.44 12.25
C ASN A 294 -29.55 -29.64 11.02
N LEU A 295 -29.00 -29.24 9.86
CA LEU A 295 -29.73 -29.17 8.59
C LEU A 295 -30.23 -30.53 8.11
N ASN A 296 -29.47 -31.61 8.31
CA ASN A 296 -29.87 -32.95 7.90
C ASN A 296 -31.07 -33.46 8.73
N LYS A 297 -31.08 -33.24 10.05
CA LYS A 297 -32.24 -33.59 10.88
C LYS A 297 -33.45 -32.72 10.55
N SER A 298 -33.23 -31.43 10.29
CA SER A 298 -34.28 -30.52 9.84
C SER A 298 -34.97 -31.04 8.57
N LEU A 299 -34.17 -31.48 7.58
CA LEU A 299 -34.68 -32.07 6.34
C LEU A 299 -35.47 -33.36 6.60
N GLN A 300 -34.97 -34.27 7.45
CA GLN A 300 -35.68 -35.51 7.80
C GLN A 300 -37.07 -35.26 8.41
N TYR A 301 -37.20 -34.27 9.29
CA TYR A 301 -38.50 -33.91 9.87
C TYR A 301 -39.42 -33.26 8.84
N LEU A 302 -38.90 -32.48 7.89
CA LEU A 302 -39.67 -31.92 6.79
C LEU A 302 -40.12 -32.98 5.80
N ASP A 303 -39.30 -33.99 5.50
CA ASP A 303 -39.68 -35.12 4.65
C ASP A 303 -40.86 -35.89 5.27
N LYS A 304 -40.79 -36.19 6.57
CA LYS A 304 -41.93 -36.78 7.31
C LYS A 304 -43.16 -35.87 7.32
N ALA A 305 -42.98 -34.56 7.47
CA ALA A 305 -44.10 -33.62 7.46
C ALA A 305 -44.79 -33.56 6.08
N VAL A 306 -44.03 -33.67 4.98
CA VAL A 306 -44.54 -33.76 3.60
C VAL A 306 -45.31 -35.07 3.38
N GLU A 307 -44.85 -36.19 3.94
CA GLU A 307 -45.57 -37.48 3.83
C GLU A 307 -46.95 -37.43 4.49
N ILE A 308 -47.08 -36.67 5.58
CA ILE A 308 -48.33 -36.53 6.34
C ILE A 308 -49.28 -35.52 5.68
N ASP A 309 -48.75 -34.39 5.22
CA ASP A 309 -49.54 -33.30 4.63
C ASP A 309 -48.87 -32.72 3.37
N PRO A 310 -48.99 -33.39 2.22
CA PRO A 310 -48.33 -32.96 0.99
C PRO A 310 -48.93 -31.68 0.38
N GLN A 311 -50.12 -31.26 0.83
CA GLN A 311 -50.84 -30.09 0.31
C GLN A 311 -50.58 -28.81 1.13
N TYR A 312 -49.71 -28.87 2.13
CA TYR A 312 -49.32 -27.69 2.89
C TYR A 312 -48.07 -27.02 2.29
N ALA A 313 -48.29 -25.94 1.53
CA ALA A 313 -47.26 -25.21 0.79
C ALA A 313 -46.06 -24.79 1.66
N GLN A 314 -46.29 -24.45 2.93
CA GLN A 314 -45.25 -23.98 3.83
C GLN A 314 -44.20 -25.05 4.15
N ILE A 315 -44.59 -26.34 4.20
CA ILE A 315 -43.64 -27.44 4.42
C ILE A 315 -42.65 -27.51 3.25
N TRP A 316 -43.16 -27.38 2.03
CA TRP A 316 -42.35 -27.39 0.81
C TRP A 316 -41.45 -26.15 0.71
N ASN A 317 -41.92 -24.96 1.09
CA ASN A 317 -41.09 -23.76 1.21
C ASN A 317 -39.94 -23.96 2.22
N ASN A 318 -40.27 -24.45 3.41
CA ASN A 318 -39.32 -24.74 4.48
C ASN A 318 -38.28 -25.80 4.04
N LYS A 319 -38.72 -26.85 3.33
CA LYS A 319 -37.85 -27.87 2.72
C LYS A 319 -36.92 -27.26 1.67
N GLY A 320 -37.42 -26.37 0.82
CA GLY A 320 -36.59 -25.63 -0.14
C GLY A 320 -35.50 -24.79 0.52
N ILE A 321 -35.82 -24.10 1.62
CA ILE A 321 -34.85 -23.30 2.38
C ILE A 321 -33.72 -24.18 2.94
N VAL A 322 -34.07 -25.33 3.53
CA VAL A 322 -33.09 -26.27 4.10
C VAL A 322 -32.22 -26.91 3.01
N LEU A 323 -32.82 -27.36 1.91
CA LEU A 323 -32.09 -27.92 0.76
C LEU A 323 -31.12 -26.90 0.14
N GLY A 324 -31.55 -25.63 0.02
CA GLY A 324 -30.69 -24.56 -0.48
C GLY A 324 -29.53 -24.23 0.46
N LYS A 325 -29.67 -24.43 1.78
CA LYS A 325 -28.55 -24.35 2.73
C LYS A 325 -27.61 -25.54 2.69
N LEU A 326 -28.12 -26.73 2.35
CA LEU A 326 -27.33 -27.94 2.12
C LEU A 326 -26.58 -27.93 0.78
N GLY A 327 -26.77 -26.89 -0.06
CA GLY A 327 -26.19 -26.80 -1.40
C GLY A 327 -26.93 -27.60 -2.47
N ARG A 328 -28.03 -28.26 -2.12
CA ARG A 328 -28.91 -29.03 -3.04
C ARG A 328 -29.88 -28.08 -3.74
N ASN A 329 -29.33 -27.15 -4.53
CA ASN A 329 -30.06 -26.00 -5.06
C ASN A 329 -31.15 -26.37 -6.08
N GLU A 330 -30.93 -27.36 -6.94
CA GLU A 330 -31.95 -27.82 -7.90
C GLU A 330 -33.13 -28.50 -7.20
N GLU A 331 -32.86 -29.30 -6.17
CA GLU A 331 -33.92 -29.91 -5.35
C GLU A 331 -34.68 -28.86 -4.53
N ALA A 332 -33.99 -27.81 -4.08
CA ALA A 332 -34.63 -26.67 -3.43
C ALA A 332 -35.59 -25.95 -4.39
N ILE A 333 -35.21 -25.75 -5.65
CA ILE A 333 -36.09 -25.16 -6.68
C ILE A 333 -37.31 -26.05 -6.91
N ALA A 334 -37.13 -27.37 -7.04
CA ALA A 334 -38.24 -28.30 -7.19
C ALA A 334 -39.20 -28.27 -5.99
N ALA A 335 -38.67 -28.13 -4.76
CA ALA A 335 -39.49 -27.96 -3.57
C ALA A 335 -40.29 -26.64 -3.59
N TYR A 336 -39.67 -25.54 -4.01
CA TYR A 336 -40.40 -24.27 -4.20
C TYR A 336 -41.45 -24.35 -5.30
N ASP A 337 -41.18 -25.05 -6.40
CA ASP A 337 -42.16 -25.26 -7.47
C ASP A 337 -43.37 -26.02 -6.97
N LYS A 338 -43.17 -27.07 -6.17
CA LYS A 338 -44.28 -27.78 -5.50
C LYS A 338 -45.06 -26.90 -4.54
N ALA A 339 -44.37 -26.04 -3.79
CA ALA A 339 -45.04 -25.09 -2.91
C ALA A 339 -45.87 -24.04 -3.69
N LEU A 340 -45.39 -23.60 -4.85
CA LEU A 340 -46.07 -22.65 -5.74
C LEU A 340 -47.19 -23.29 -6.56
N GLU A 341 -47.13 -24.59 -6.87
CA GLU A 341 -48.26 -25.35 -7.43
C GLU A 341 -49.46 -25.34 -6.47
N ILE A 342 -49.19 -25.44 -5.16
CA ILE A 342 -50.21 -25.44 -4.10
C ILE A 342 -50.73 -24.01 -3.84
N ASN A 343 -49.82 -23.04 -3.66
CA ASN A 343 -50.18 -21.64 -3.44
C ASN A 343 -49.37 -20.68 -4.32
N PRO A 344 -49.88 -20.32 -5.52
CA PRO A 344 -49.17 -19.43 -6.44
C PRO A 344 -49.03 -17.97 -5.95
N GLN A 345 -49.86 -17.56 -4.99
CA GLN A 345 -49.95 -16.18 -4.48
C GLN A 345 -49.04 -15.95 -3.26
N TYR A 346 -48.09 -16.86 -2.98
CA TYR A 346 -47.17 -16.71 -1.87
C TYR A 346 -45.88 -16.00 -2.31
N ALA A 347 -45.83 -14.68 -2.13
CA ALA A 347 -44.71 -13.82 -2.55
C ALA A 347 -43.34 -14.26 -1.96
N GLU A 348 -43.31 -14.77 -0.72
CA GLU A 348 -42.08 -15.20 -0.07
C GLU A 348 -41.42 -16.38 -0.80
N ILE A 349 -42.22 -17.35 -1.26
CA ILE A 349 -41.72 -18.54 -1.96
C ILE A 349 -41.07 -18.14 -3.29
N TRP A 350 -41.70 -17.22 -4.03
CA TRP A 350 -41.13 -16.64 -5.24
C TRP A 350 -39.78 -15.93 -4.96
N ASN A 351 -39.69 -15.15 -3.88
CA ASN A 351 -38.44 -14.52 -3.48
C ASN A 351 -37.36 -15.56 -3.08
N ASN A 352 -37.72 -16.60 -2.32
CA ASN A 352 -36.79 -17.65 -1.90
C ASN A 352 -36.30 -18.47 -3.09
N LYS A 353 -37.19 -18.80 -4.04
CA LYS A 353 -36.84 -19.43 -5.32
C LYS A 353 -35.90 -18.55 -6.13
N GLY A 354 -36.18 -17.25 -6.24
CA GLY A 354 -35.30 -16.28 -6.91
C GLY A 354 -33.90 -16.26 -6.30
N ALA A 355 -33.79 -16.27 -4.97
CA ALA A 355 -32.51 -16.29 -4.27
C ALA A 355 -31.70 -17.56 -4.57
N THR A 356 -32.35 -18.73 -4.63
CA THR A 356 -31.70 -19.98 -4.99
C THR A 356 -31.28 -20.02 -6.46
N LEU A 357 -32.12 -19.53 -7.38
CA LEU A 357 -31.77 -19.39 -8.81
C LEU A 357 -30.56 -18.47 -9.00
N GLY A 358 -30.49 -17.37 -8.25
CA GLY A 358 -29.35 -16.46 -8.24
C GLY A 358 -28.05 -17.14 -7.80
N LYS A 359 -28.10 -18.07 -6.83
CA LYS A 359 -26.93 -18.86 -6.42
C LYS A 359 -26.42 -19.81 -7.50
N LEU A 360 -27.30 -20.28 -8.39
CA LEU A 360 -26.95 -21.10 -9.55
C LEU A 360 -26.49 -20.30 -10.77
N GLY A 361 -26.43 -18.97 -10.67
CA GLY A 361 -26.09 -18.10 -11.80
C GLY A 361 -27.23 -17.94 -12.84
N ARG A 362 -28.43 -18.48 -12.56
CA ARG A 362 -29.63 -18.36 -13.40
C ARG A 362 -30.31 -17.00 -13.18
N TYR A 363 -29.57 -15.92 -13.41
CA TYR A 363 -29.95 -14.57 -12.97
C TYR A 363 -31.21 -14.02 -13.64
N LYS A 364 -31.46 -14.35 -14.92
CA LYS A 364 -32.69 -13.93 -15.62
C LYS A 364 -33.94 -14.55 -14.99
N GLU A 365 -33.87 -15.83 -14.64
CA GLU A 365 -34.97 -16.54 -14.00
C GLU A 365 -35.15 -16.07 -12.55
N ALA A 366 -34.06 -15.76 -11.84
CA ALA A 366 -34.11 -15.17 -10.52
C ALA A 366 -34.86 -13.82 -10.53
N ILE A 367 -34.55 -12.94 -11.49
CA ILE A 367 -35.26 -11.65 -11.66
C ILE A 367 -36.75 -11.87 -11.94
N ALA A 368 -37.10 -12.81 -12.83
CA ALA A 368 -38.50 -13.12 -13.11
C ALA A 368 -39.25 -13.63 -11.86
N ALA A 369 -38.59 -14.43 -11.01
CA ALA A 369 -39.15 -14.87 -9.75
C ALA A 369 -39.34 -13.71 -8.75
N TYR A 370 -38.39 -12.77 -8.66
CA TYR A 370 -38.56 -11.57 -7.84
C TYR A 370 -39.67 -10.65 -8.37
N ASP A 371 -39.80 -10.51 -9.69
CA ASP A 371 -40.87 -9.72 -10.30
C ASP A 371 -42.24 -10.29 -9.94
N LYS A 372 -42.39 -11.62 -9.94
CA LYS A 372 -43.60 -12.28 -9.47
C LYS A 372 -43.86 -12.05 -7.98
N ALA A 373 -42.83 -12.11 -7.13
CA ALA A 373 -42.97 -11.77 -5.71
C ALA A 373 -43.44 -10.32 -5.49
N ILE A 374 -42.92 -9.38 -6.30
CA ILE A 374 -43.26 -7.95 -6.24
C ILE A 374 -44.65 -7.68 -6.82
N GLU A 375 -45.06 -8.39 -7.87
CA GLU A 375 -46.41 -8.29 -8.45
C GLU A 375 -47.47 -8.70 -7.43
N ILE A 376 -47.22 -9.76 -6.68
CA ILE A 376 -48.08 -10.25 -5.60
C ILE A 376 -48.05 -9.30 -4.40
N ASN A 377 -46.86 -8.86 -3.98
CA ASN A 377 -46.70 -7.91 -2.87
C ASN A 377 -45.72 -6.79 -3.25
N SER A 378 -46.27 -5.67 -3.70
CA SER A 378 -45.50 -4.50 -4.13
C SER A 378 -44.67 -3.86 -3.01
N GLN A 379 -45.06 -4.06 -1.75
CA GLN A 379 -44.39 -3.56 -0.54
C GLN A 379 -43.36 -4.56 0.01
N TYR A 380 -42.95 -5.56 -0.77
CA TYR A 380 -41.98 -6.55 -0.31
C TYR A 380 -40.53 -6.08 -0.49
N ALA A 381 -40.04 -5.27 0.47
CA ALA A 381 -38.70 -4.66 0.41
C ALA A 381 -37.55 -5.67 0.18
N LYS A 382 -37.64 -6.89 0.75
CA LYS A 382 -36.63 -7.94 0.57
C LYS A 382 -36.53 -8.42 -0.89
N ALA A 383 -37.66 -8.56 -1.58
CA ALA A 383 -37.67 -8.94 -3.00
C ALA A 383 -37.05 -7.84 -3.88
N TRP A 384 -37.37 -6.58 -3.61
CA TRP A 384 -36.74 -5.44 -4.28
C TRP A 384 -35.22 -5.40 -4.06
N ASN A 385 -34.74 -5.60 -2.83
CA ASN A 385 -33.32 -5.66 -2.51
C ASN A 385 -32.62 -6.83 -3.24
N ASN A 386 -33.20 -8.03 -3.21
CA ASN A 386 -32.61 -9.20 -3.85
C ASN A 386 -32.61 -9.09 -5.39
N LYS A 387 -33.66 -8.48 -5.97
CA LYS A 387 -33.69 -8.12 -7.39
C LYS A 387 -32.57 -7.14 -7.73
N GLY A 388 -32.38 -6.09 -6.94
CA GLY A 388 -31.30 -5.13 -7.10
C GLY A 388 -29.91 -5.80 -7.08
N ALA A 389 -29.65 -6.65 -6.08
CA ALA A 389 -28.38 -7.37 -5.97
C ALA A 389 -28.13 -8.29 -7.19
N THR A 390 -29.18 -8.92 -7.71
CA THR A 390 -29.08 -9.79 -8.90
C THR A 390 -28.86 -8.99 -10.19
N LEU A 391 -29.52 -7.82 -10.33
CA LEU A 391 -29.30 -6.90 -11.44
C LEU A 391 -27.87 -6.34 -11.44
N GLY A 392 -27.31 -6.04 -10.26
CA GLY A 392 -25.91 -5.63 -10.11
C GLY A 392 -24.94 -6.68 -10.63
N LYS A 393 -25.14 -7.96 -10.29
CA LYS A 393 -24.35 -9.08 -10.82
C LYS A 393 -24.45 -9.28 -12.34
N LEU A 394 -25.53 -8.79 -12.96
CA LEU A 394 -25.73 -8.79 -14.41
C LEU A 394 -25.13 -7.55 -15.11
N GLY A 395 -24.50 -6.64 -14.36
CA GLY A 395 -23.98 -5.36 -14.88
C GLY A 395 -25.07 -4.32 -15.16
N LYS A 396 -26.33 -4.57 -14.78
CA LYS A 396 -27.46 -3.63 -14.95
C LYS A 396 -27.53 -2.66 -13.78
N TYR A 397 -26.47 -1.87 -13.61
CA TYR A 397 -26.24 -1.09 -12.38
C TYR A 397 -27.31 -0.03 -12.09
N GLU A 398 -27.80 0.70 -13.11
CA GLU A 398 -28.85 1.71 -12.90
C GLU A 398 -30.21 1.08 -12.52
N GLU A 399 -30.56 -0.05 -13.13
CA GLU A 399 -31.76 -0.82 -12.76
C GLU A 399 -31.64 -1.36 -11.32
N ALA A 400 -30.43 -1.79 -10.93
CA ALA A 400 -30.15 -2.24 -9.56
C ALA A 400 -30.33 -1.11 -8.53
N ILE A 401 -29.79 0.08 -8.81
CA ILE A 401 -29.97 1.27 -7.95
C ILE A 401 -31.45 1.63 -7.81
N ALA A 402 -32.22 1.58 -8.90
CA ALA A 402 -33.66 1.82 -8.85
C ALA A 402 -34.39 0.82 -7.95
N ALA A 403 -34.04 -0.47 -8.03
CA ALA A 403 -34.60 -1.51 -7.17
C ALA A 403 -34.24 -1.32 -5.69
N PHE A 404 -32.99 -0.94 -5.38
CA PHE A 404 -32.60 -0.62 -4.00
C PHE A 404 -33.31 0.62 -3.46
N ASN A 405 -33.47 1.67 -4.27
CA ASN A 405 -34.23 2.86 -3.88
C ASN A 405 -35.67 2.50 -3.51
N LYS A 406 -36.31 1.59 -4.27
CA LYS A 406 -37.64 1.08 -3.92
C LYS A 406 -37.65 0.28 -2.62
N ALA A 407 -36.66 -0.59 -2.40
CA ALA A 407 -36.53 -1.30 -1.12
C ALA A 407 -36.37 -0.35 0.08
N ILE A 408 -35.59 0.72 -0.09
CA ILE A 408 -35.34 1.76 0.93
C ILE A 408 -36.57 2.66 1.14
N GLU A 409 -37.31 2.99 0.08
CA GLU A 409 -38.56 3.76 0.17
C GLU A 409 -39.60 3.01 1.01
N ILE A 410 -39.69 1.69 0.83
CA ILE A 410 -40.60 0.81 1.59
C ILE A 410 -40.11 0.61 3.03
N LYS A 411 -38.81 0.31 3.22
CA LYS A 411 -38.18 0.12 4.54
C LYS A 411 -36.95 1.03 4.66
N PRO A 412 -37.10 2.28 5.17
CA PRO A 412 -35.98 3.22 5.29
C PRO A 412 -34.83 2.73 6.18
N GLN A 413 -35.15 1.95 7.21
CA GLN A 413 -34.22 1.33 8.16
C GLN A 413 -33.67 -0.01 7.65
N TYR A 414 -33.45 -0.15 6.33
CA TYR A 414 -32.94 -1.39 5.74
C TYR A 414 -31.44 -1.30 5.41
N ALA A 415 -30.60 -1.54 6.42
CA ALA A 415 -29.14 -1.42 6.31
C ALA A 415 -28.53 -2.23 5.14
N GLU A 416 -29.01 -3.46 4.92
CA GLU A 416 -28.55 -4.34 3.83
C GLU A 416 -28.80 -3.71 2.44
N ALA A 417 -29.95 -3.04 2.23
CA ALA A 417 -30.25 -2.37 0.96
C ALA A 417 -29.40 -1.12 0.72
N TRP A 418 -29.09 -0.36 1.77
CA TRP A 418 -28.16 0.77 1.69
C TRP A 418 -26.73 0.31 1.36
N ALA A 419 -26.24 -0.76 2.01
CA ALA A 419 -24.92 -1.31 1.73
C ALA A 419 -24.82 -1.87 0.30
N ASN A 420 -25.82 -2.63 -0.16
CA ASN A 420 -25.85 -3.16 -1.53
C ASN A 420 -25.94 -2.06 -2.59
N LYS A 421 -26.67 -0.97 -2.30
CA LYS A 421 -26.68 0.23 -3.14
C LYS A 421 -25.30 0.89 -3.19
N GLY A 422 -24.62 1.00 -2.04
CA GLY A 422 -23.25 1.50 -1.95
C GLY A 422 -22.30 0.69 -2.83
N PHE A 423 -22.39 -0.65 -2.76
CA PHE A 423 -21.58 -1.57 -3.57
C PHE A 423 -21.77 -1.36 -5.07
N VAL A 424 -23.01 -1.25 -5.55
CA VAL A 424 -23.26 -0.99 -6.98
C VAL A 424 -22.83 0.42 -7.42
N LEU A 425 -22.90 1.42 -6.52
CA LEU A 425 -22.41 2.77 -6.82
C LEU A 425 -20.87 2.80 -6.92
N ASP A 426 -20.20 2.00 -6.11
CA ASP A 426 -18.75 1.81 -6.11
C ASP A 426 -18.28 1.19 -7.43
N ASP A 427 -18.91 0.09 -7.87
CA ASP A 427 -18.67 -0.54 -9.18
C ASP A 427 -18.88 0.42 -10.38
N LEU A 428 -19.77 1.41 -10.23
CA LEU A 428 -20.01 2.46 -11.23
C LEU A 428 -18.99 3.62 -11.17
N GLY A 429 -18.03 3.60 -10.25
CA GLY A 429 -17.07 4.68 -10.02
C GLY A 429 -17.68 5.93 -9.37
N ARG A 430 -18.88 5.82 -8.77
CA ARG A 430 -19.57 6.92 -8.06
C ARG A 430 -19.22 6.91 -6.57
N TYR A 431 -17.94 6.98 -6.26
CA TYR A 431 -17.38 6.71 -4.94
C TYR A 431 -17.94 7.60 -3.81
N GLU A 432 -18.19 8.89 -4.04
CA GLU A 432 -18.78 9.79 -3.03
C GLU A 432 -20.24 9.41 -2.70
N LYS A 433 -20.99 8.91 -3.70
CA LYS A 433 -22.36 8.42 -3.46
C LYS A 433 -22.34 7.05 -2.78
N ALA A 434 -21.35 6.22 -3.09
CA ALA A 434 -21.16 4.92 -2.45
C ALA A 434 -20.84 5.07 -0.96
N THR A 435 -19.85 5.90 -0.60
CA THR A 435 -19.53 6.25 0.80
C THR A 435 -20.74 6.77 1.57
N ALA A 436 -21.52 7.69 1.01
CA ALA A 436 -22.74 8.19 1.65
C ALA A 436 -23.80 7.09 1.88
N ALA A 437 -23.92 6.12 0.97
CA ALA A 437 -24.82 4.97 1.14
C ALA A 437 -24.32 4.02 2.24
N TYR A 438 -23.01 3.77 2.33
CA TYR A 438 -22.44 2.99 3.43
C TYR A 438 -22.58 3.70 4.78
N ASP A 439 -22.41 5.01 4.84
CA ASP A 439 -22.63 5.80 6.06
C ASP A 439 -24.06 5.62 6.58
N LYS A 440 -25.05 5.63 5.68
CA LYS A 440 -26.44 5.32 6.05
C LYS A 440 -26.62 3.88 6.52
N ALA A 441 -26.00 2.90 5.87
CA ALA A 441 -26.05 1.51 6.31
C ALA A 441 -25.46 1.33 7.73
N ILE A 442 -24.36 2.03 8.02
CA ILE A 442 -23.65 2.01 9.31
C ILE A 442 -24.42 2.80 10.39
N GLU A 443 -25.06 3.91 10.03
CA GLU A 443 -25.94 4.66 10.94
C GLU A 443 -27.10 3.80 11.43
N ILE A 444 -27.70 3.02 10.52
CA ILE A 444 -28.80 2.10 10.84
C ILE A 444 -28.29 0.89 11.64
N ASN A 445 -27.15 0.31 11.24
CA ASN A 445 -26.53 -0.82 11.92
C ASN A 445 -25.02 -0.60 12.12
N PRO A 446 -24.60 -0.06 13.28
CA PRO A 446 -23.19 0.19 13.57
C PRO A 446 -22.32 -1.07 13.60
N GLN A 447 -22.91 -2.25 13.80
CA GLN A 447 -22.25 -3.55 13.86
C GLN A 447 -22.18 -4.24 12.49
N PHE A 448 -22.45 -3.52 11.40
CA PHE A 448 -22.40 -4.08 10.05
C PHE A 448 -20.96 -4.09 9.48
N ALA A 449 -20.18 -5.10 9.84
CA ALA A 449 -18.76 -5.22 9.46
C ALA A 449 -18.50 -5.12 7.94
N GLU A 450 -19.38 -5.69 7.11
CA GLU A 450 -19.26 -5.66 5.64
C GLU A 450 -19.42 -4.24 5.08
N ALA A 451 -20.36 -3.45 5.60
CA ALA A 451 -20.51 -2.05 5.21
C ALA A 451 -19.28 -1.20 5.59
N TRP A 452 -18.68 -1.45 6.76
CA TRP A 452 -17.42 -0.82 7.15
C TRP A 452 -16.24 -1.23 6.24
N ASN A 453 -16.13 -2.51 5.90
CA ASN A 453 -15.10 -3.01 4.97
C ASN A 453 -15.26 -2.36 3.59
N ASN A 454 -16.46 -2.34 3.05
CA ASN A 454 -16.70 -1.81 1.71
C ASN A 454 -16.55 -0.29 1.67
N LYS A 455 -16.97 0.43 2.72
CA LYS A 455 -16.64 1.86 2.89
C LYS A 455 -15.13 2.09 2.88
N GLY A 456 -14.38 1.25 3.59
CA GLY A 456 -12.92 1.31 3.60
C GLY A 456 -12.30 1.11 2.21
N ALA A 457 -12.80 0.15 1.44
CA ALA A 457 -12.37 -0.08 0.06
C ALA A 457 -12.66 1.13 -0.85
N THR A 458 -13.88 1.68 -0.80
CA THR A 458 -14.24 2.88 -1.57
C THR A 458 -13.39 4.11 -1.18
N LEU A 459 -13.07 4.28 0.11
CA LEU A 459 -12.21 5.37 0.58
C LEU A 459 -10.75 5.19 0.10
N HIS A 460 -10.29 3.94 0.02
CA HIS A 460 -8.99 3.60 -0.54
C HIS A 460 -8.93 3.96 -2.03
N ASP A 461 -9.96 3.65 -2.81
CA ASP A 461 -10.06 4.04 -4.23
C ASP A 461 -10.14 5.57 -4.43
N LEU A 462 -10.70 6.31 -3.46
CA LEU A 462 -10.68 7.79 -3.42
C LEU A 462 -9.32 8.39 -3.02
N GLY A 463 -8.31 7.57 -2.70
CA GLY A 463 -7.00 8.02 -2.21
C GLY A 463 -7.01 8.51 -0.76
N LYS A 464 -8.09 8.28 0.00
CA LYS A 464 -8.25 8.68 1.41
C LYS A 464 -7.77 7.57 2.34
N TYR A 465 -6.48 7.27 2.29
CA TYR A 465 -5.92 6.06 2.91
C TYR A 465 -6.09 5.99 4.43
N GLU A 466 -5.94 7.10 5.15
CA GLU A 466 -6.12 7.14 6.61
C GLU A 466 -7.56 6.86 7.02
N GLU A 467 -8.54 7.45 6.30
CA GLU A 467 -9.96 7.20 6.54
C GLU A 467 -10.34 5.75 6.21
N ALA A 468 -9.76 5.19 5.13
CA ALA A 468 -9.92 3.80 4.76
C ALA A 468 -9.43 2.85 5.86
N ILE A 469 -8.22 3.09 6.40
CA ILE A 469 -7.64 2.30 7.50
C ILE A 469 -8.52 2.38 8.75
N ALA A 470 -9.08 3.55 9.07
CA ALA A 470 -10.00 3.70 10.19
C ALA A 470 -11.28 2.86 10.01
N ALA A 471 -11.85 2.85 8.80
CA ALA A 471 -13.01 2.02 8.48
C ALA A 471 -12.70 0.51 8.56
N PHE A 472 -11.54 0.09 8.03
CA PHE A 472 -11.10 -1.31 8.16
C PHE A 472 -10.85 -1.72 9.62
N ASN A 473 -10.28 -0.85 10.44
CA ASN A 473 -10.11 -1.12 11.87
C ASN A 473 -11.45 -1.34 12.58
N LYS A 474 -12.49 -0.57 12.21
CA LYS A 474 -13.86 -0.79 12.74
C LYS A 474 -14.46 -2.11 12.26
N ALA A 475 -14.30 -2.47 10.98
CA ALA A 475 -14.71 -3.78 10.49
C ALA A 475 -14.01 -4.94 11.21
N ILE A 476 -12.70 -4.81 11.50
CA ILE A 476 -11.90 -5.79 12.25
C ILE A 476 -12.33 -5.87 13.72
N GLU A 477 -12.63 -4.74 14.37
CA GLU A 477 -13.14 -4.70 15.75
C GLU A 477 -14.44 -5.52 15.88
N ILE A 478 -15.34 -5.39 14.91
CA ILE A 478 -16.61 -6.13 14.87
C ILE A 478 -16.39 -7.60 14.50
N LYS A 479 -15.57 -7.87 13.47
CA LYS A 479 -15.31 -9.23 12.96
C LYS A 479 -13.80 -9.46 12.77
N PRO A 480 -13.08 -9.90 13.82
CA PRO A 480 -11.61 -10.05 13.77
C PRO A 480 -11.12 -11.11 12.78
N GLN A 481 -11.95 -12.13 12.52
CA GLN A 481 -11.64 -13.30 11.67
C GLN A 481 -12.02 -13.08 10.19
N CYS A 482 -11.85 -11.86 9.67
CA CYS A 482 -12.11 -11.54 8.27
C CYS A 482 -10.81 -11.28 7.49
N ALA A 483 -10.30 -12.31 6.80
CA ALA A 483 -9.06 -12.23 6.02
C ALA A 483 -9.10 -11.15 4.93
N GLU A 484 -10.27 -10.91 4.33
CA GLU A 484 -10.46 -9.90 3.30
C GLU A 484 -10.18 -8.49 3.83
N THR A 485 -10.76 -8.13 4.97
CA THR A 485 -10.56 -6.81 5.59
C THR A 485 -9.12 -6.56 6.00
N TRP A 486 -8.43 -7.59 6.53
CA TRP A 486 -6.99 -7.50 6.83
C TRP A 486 -6.14 -7.29 5.56
N SER A 487 -6.49 -7.98 4.47
CA SER A 487 -5.80 -7.85 3.19
C SER A 487 -6.03 -6.48 2.53
N ASN A 488 -7.25 -5.94 2.61
CA ASN A 488 -7.58 -4.60 2.11
C ASN A 488 -6.92 -3.50 2.96
N LYS A 489 -6.88 -3.68 4.29
CA LYS A 489 -6.10 -2.80 5.19
C LYS A 489 -4.61 -2.80 4.84
N GLY A 490 -4.04 -3.97 4.53
CA GLY A 490 -2.66 -4.09 4.06
C GLY A 490 -2.40 -3.27 2.79
N ALA A 491 -3.29 -3.35 1.80
CA ALA A 491 -3.19 -2.52 0.59
C ALA A 491 -3.24 -1.02 0.89
N ALA A 492 -4.17 -0.57 1.74
CA ALA A 492 -4.26 0.84 2.11
C ALA A 492 -3.06 1.35 2.91
N LEU A 493 -2.47 0.52 3.78
CA LEU A 493 -1.24 0.85 4.52
C LEU A 493 -0.04 0.97 3.59
N ARG A 494 0.06 0.11 2.58
CA ARG A 494 1.11 0.18 1.55
C ARG A 494 1.03 1.50 0.80
N ASP A 495 -0.15 1.88 0.34
CA ASP A 495 -0.34 3.11 -0.45
C ASP A 495 -0.15 4.39 0.38
N LEU A 496 -0.26 4.27 1.72
CA LEU A 496 0.13 5.32 2.67
C LEU A 496 1.66 5.37 2.96
N GLY A 497 2.44 4.42 2.44
CA GLY A 497 3.89 4.31 2.65
C GLY A 497 4.30 3.56 3.92
N LYS A 498 3.37 2.89 4.61
CA LYS A 498 3.61 2.13 5.85
C LYS A 498 3.81 0.64 5.55
N TYR A 499 4.92 0.33 4.89
CA TYR A 499 5.14 -1.00 4.30
C TYR A 499 5.21 -2.14 5.33
N GLU A 500 5.88 -1.94 6.48
CA GLU A 500 5.96 -2.97 7.52
C GLU A 500 4.60 -3.26 8.17
N GLU A 501 3.79 -2.21 8.43
CA GLU A 501 2.43 -2.38 8.94
C GLU A 501 1.55 -3.09 7.90
N ALA A 502 1.74 -2.80 6.61
CA ALA A 502 1.04 -3.45 5.50
C ALA A 502 1.35 -4.96 5.42
N ILE A 503 2.63 -5.33 5.55
CA ILE A 503 3.07 -6.73 5.59
C ILE A 503 2.43 -7.45 6.79
N ALA A 504 2.46 -6.85 7.98
CA ALA A 504 1.86 -7.43 9.18
C ALA A 504 0.34 -7.65 9.03
N ALA A 505 -0.37 -6.72 8.39
CA ALA A 505 -1.79 -6.88 8.10
C ALA A 505 -2.06 -8.02 7.09
N CYS A 506 -1.22 -8.15 6.06
CA CYS A 506 -1.33 -9.26 5.10
C CYS A 506 -0.99 -10.60 5.76
N ASP A 507 0.00 -10.66 6.65
CA ASP A 507 0.34 -11.86 7.41
C ASP A 507 -0.83 -12.33 8.29
N LYS A 508 -1.57 -11.39 8.91
CA LYS A 508 -2.80 -11.71 9.64
C LYS A 508 -3.90 -12.25 8.72
N ALA A 509 -4.06 -11.69 7.52
CA ALA A 509 -5.00 -12.23 6.54
C ALA A 509 -4.64 -13.68 6.13
N ILE A 510 -3.34 -13.96 5.93
CA ILE A 510 -2.81 -15.28 5.59
C ILE A 510 -2.95 -16.26 6.76
N GLU A 511 -2.74 -15.83 8.01
CA GLU A 511 -2.95 -16.65 9.20
C GLU A 511 -4.41 -17.10 9.31
N ILE A 512 -5.37 -16.20 9.05
CA ILE A 512 -6.81 -16.50 9.07
C ILE A 512 -7.20 -17.41 7.90
N LYS A 513 -6.70 -17.12 6.68
CA LYS A 513 -6.99 -17.88 5.47
C LYS A 513 -5.71 -18.09 4.64
N PRO A 514 -4.98 -19.20 4.85
CA PRO A 514 -3.71 -19.46 4.15
C PRO A 514 -3.84 -19.54 2.62
N GLN A 515 -4.97 -20.04 2.15
CA GLN A 515 -5.33 -20.19 0.73
C GLN A 515 -6.00 -18.92 0.18
N TYR A 516 -5.48 -17.74 0.53
CA TYR A 516 -6.00 -16.46 0.04
C TYR A 516 -4.98 -15.73 -0.83
N ALA A 517 -5.00 -16.01 -2.13
CA ALA A 517 -4.02 -15.50 -3.09
C ALA A 517 -3.91 -13.96 -3.10
N LYS A 518 -5.03 -13.22 -2.94
CA LYS A 518 -5.01 -11.74 -2.89
C LYS A 518 -4.16 -11.20 -1.73
N ALA A 519 -4.17 -11.86 -0.57
CA ALA A 519 -3.35 -11.45 0.57
C ALA A 519 -1.86 -11.67 0.31
N TRP A 520 -1.49 -12.79 -0.31
CA TRP A 520 -0.12 -13.05 -0.75
C TRP A 520 0.37 -12.04 -1.79
N ASN A 521 -0.48 -11.66 -2.75
CA ASN A 521 -0.17 -10.62 -3.72
C ASN A 521 0.04 -9.25 -3.06
N ASN A 522 -0.86 -8.85 -2.15
CA ASN A 522 -0.72 -7.57 -1.44
C ASN A 522 0.54 -7.54 -0.57
N LYS A 523 0.89 -8.67 0.06
CA LYS A 523 2.16 -8.84 0.78
C LYS A 523 3.36 -8.67 -0.16
N GLY A 524 3.31 -9.32 -1.33
CA GLY A 524 4.37 -9.22 -2.35
C GLY A 524 4.57 -7.77 -2.81
N ALA A 525 3.49 -7.05 -3.08
CA ALA A 525 3.56 -5.64 -3.46
C ALA A 525 4.12 -4.75 -2.33
N ALA A 526 3.73 -4.97 -1.07
CA ALA A 526 4.29 -4.23 0.07
C ALA A 526 5.78 -4.53 0.31
N LEU A 527 6.23 -5.77 0.07
CA LEU A 527 7.64 -6.14 0.13
C LEU A 527 8.45 -5.51 -1.01
N TYR A 528 7.85 -5.42 -2.20
CA TYR A 528 8.43 -4.74 -3.35
C TYR A 528 8.68 -3.26 -3.06
N ASP A 529 7.68 -2.53 -2.55
CA ASP A 529 7.83 -1.10 -2.22
C ASP A 529 8.83 -0.85 -1.08
N LEU A 530 9.06 -1.85 -0.21
CA LEU A 530 10.09 -1.83 0.83
C LEU A 530 11.50 -2.19 0.30
N GLY A 531 11.62 -2.61 -0.96
CA GLY A 531 12.88 -3.01 -1.60
C GLY A 531 13.33 -4.45 -1.27
N ARG A 532 12.47 -5.28 -0.67
CA ARG A 532 12.76 -6.70 -0.35
C ARG A 532 12.31 -7.59 -1.50
N TYR A 533 12.98 -7.45 -2.64
CA TYR A 533 12.55 -8.02 -3.92
C TYR A 533 12.47 -9.55 -3.94
N GLU A 534 13.42 -10.26 -3.33
CA GLU A 534 13.41 -11.73 -3.31
C GLU A 534 12.20 -12.27 -2.51
N GLU A 535 11.86 -11.64 -1.40
CA GLU A 535 10.70 -12.02 -0.59
C GLU A 535 9.38 -11.64 -1.28
N ALA A 536 9.36 -10.53 -2.01
CA ALA A 536 8.23 -10.15 -2.86
C ALA A 536 7.96 -11.18 -3.95
N ILE A 537 9.00 -11.69 -4.61
CA ILE A 537 8.89 -12.79 -5.59
C ILE A 537 8.34 -14.05 -4.92
N ALA A 538 8.86 -14.43 -3.75
CA ALA A 538 8.38 -15.61 -3.02
C ALA A 538 6.89 -15.50 -2.64
N ALA A 539 6.43 -14.30 -2.24
CA ALA A 539 5.02 -14.04 -1.96
C ALA A 539 4.16 -14.12 -3.24
N CYS A 540 4.64 -13.59 -4.36
CA CYS A 540 3.96 -13.72 -5.66
C CYS A 540 3.88 -15.19 -6.09
N ASP A 541 4.95 -15.98 -5.93
CA ASP A 541 4.95 -17.41 -6.24
C ASP A 541 3.94 -18.18 -5.40
N LYS A 542 3.81 -17.86 -4.11
CA LYS A 542 2.77 -18.43 -3.27
C LYS A 542 1.36 -18.05 -3.72
N ALA A 543 1.13 -16.81 -4.15
CA ALA A 543 -0.15 -16.42 -4.72
C ALA A 543 -0.47 -17.22 -6.01
N LEU A 544 0.52 -17.44 -6.87
CA LEU A 544 0.39 -18.19 -8.14
C LEU A 544 0.28 -19.70 -7.94
N GLU A 545 0.86 -20.27 -6.87
CA GLU A 545 0.63 -21.66 -6.47
C GLU A 545 -0.84 -21.90 -6.09
N ILE A 546 -1.49 -20.90 -5.48
CA ILE A 546 -2.90 -20.96 -5.08
C ILE A 546 -3.81 -20.73 -6.28
N ASP A 547 -3.53 -19.70 -7.09
CA ASP A 547 -4.28 -19.38 -8.30
C ASP A 547 -3.35 -18.89 -9.42
N PRO A 548 -3.03 -19.77 -10.40
CA PRO A 548 -2.15 -19.43 -11.52
C PRO A 548 -2.74 -18.42 -12.52
N GLN A 549 -4.04 -18.15 -12.46
CA GLN A 549 -4.76 -17.30 -13.43
C GLN A 549 -4.78 -15.82 -13.02
N LEU A 550 -4.10 -15.45 -11.93
CA LEU A 550 -4.07 -14.06 -11.46
C LEU A 550 -3.10 -13.20 -12.28
N VAL A 551 -3.63 -12.54 -13.32
CA VAL A 551 -2.92 -11.62 -14.22
C VAL A 551 -2.12 -10.56 -13.45
N ALA A 552 -2.73 -9.94 -12.44
CA ALA A 552 -2.09 -8.89 -11.65
C ALA A 552 -0.84 -9.39 -10.90
N VAL A 553 -0.84 -10.65 -10.45
CA VAL A 553 0.29 -11.25 -9.72
C VAL A 553 1.45 -11.51 -10.65
N TRP A 554 1.21 -12.05 -11.85
CA TRP A 554 2.25 -12.21 -12.87
C TRP A 554 2.87 -10.86 -13.25
N SER A 555 2.05 -9.82 -13.41
CA SER A 555 2.54 -8.47 -13.66
C SER A 555 3.36 -7.89 -12.49
N ASN A 556 2.95 -8.13 -11.24
CA ASN A 556 3.70 -7.66 -10.05
C ASN A 556 5.03 -8.42 -9.89
N LYS A 557 5.03 -9.74 -10.16
CA LYS A 557 6.25 -10.55 -10.21
C LYS A 557 7.20 -10.04 -11.29
N GLY A 558 6.70 -9.74 -12.49
CA GLY A 558 7.50 -9.13 -13.56
C GLY A 558 8.12 -7.79 -13.15
N ALA A 559 7.35 -6.92 -12.48
CA ALA A 559 7.86 -5.63 -11.99
C ALA A 559 8.96 -5.82 -10.93
N THR A 560 8.77 -6.78 -10.03
CA THR A 560 9.77 -7.12 -9.01
C THR A 560 11.06 -7.68 -9.62
N LEU A 561 10.95 -8.54 -10.64
CA LEU A 561 12.10 -9.09 -11.36
C LEU A 561 12.85 -8.02 -12.17
N HIS A 562 12.11 -7.08 -12.76
CA HIS A 562 12.69 -5.94 -13.48
C HIS A 562 13.59 -5.11 -12.56
N ASP A 563 13.11 -4.75 -11.38
CA ASP A 563 13.89 -3.91 -10.45
C ASP A 563 15.03 -4.66 -9.76
N LEU A 564 14.94 -5.99 -9.70
CA LEU A 564 16.07 -6.86 -9.31
C LEU A 564 17.12 -6.99 -10.43
N GLY A 565 16.88 -6.43 -11.62
CA GLY A 565 17.77 -6.49 -12.79
C GLY A 565 17.68 -7.78 -13.60
N LYS A 566 16.68 -8.63 -13.35
CA LYS A 566 16.44 -9.89 -14.05
C LYS A 566 15.46 -9.69 -15.21
N TYR A 567 15.89 -8.95 -16.22
CA TYR A 567 15.00 -8.44 -17.26
C TYR A 567 14.39 -9.53 -18.15
N GLU A 568 15.10 -10.61 -18.48
CA GLU A 568 14.54 -11.73 -19.26
C GLU A 568 13.45 -12.47 -18.48
N GLU A 569 13.68 -12.74 -17.19
CA GLU A 569 12.68 -13.36 -16.32
C GLU A 569 11.45 -12.44 -16.16
N ALA A 570 11.67 -11.12 -16.08
CA ALA A 570 10.59 -10.14 -16.05
C ALA A 570 9.73 -10.18 -17.33
N VAL A 571 10.36 -10.20 -18.50
CA VAL A 571 9.65 -10.35 -19.79
C VAL A 571 8.82 -11.64 -19.82
N ALA A 572 9.37 -12.76 -19.36
CA ALA A 572 8.64 -14.03 -19.31
C ALA A 572 7.41 -13.97 -18.36
N ALA A 573 7.53 -13.28 -17.22
CA ALA A 573 6.40 -13.07 -16.31
C ALA A 573 5.32 -12.17 -16.93
N TYR A 574 5.69 -11.11 -17.65
CA TYR A 574 4.73 -10.29 -18.38
C TYR A 574 4.06 -11.05 -19.52
N ASP A 575 4.80 -11.89 -20.24
CA ASP A 575 4.23 -12.75 -21.28
C ASP A 575 3.18 -13.71 -20.73
N LYS A 576 3.39 -14.25 -19.51
CA LYS A 576 2.38 -15.05 -18.82
C LYS A 576 1.14 -14.23 -18.45
N ALA A 577 1.30 -13.00 -17.98
CA ALA A 577 0.17 -12.11 -17.73
C ALA A 577 -0.63 -11.83 -19.02
N ILE A 578 0.06 -11.58 -20.13
CA ILE A 578 -0.53 -11.31 -21.45
C ILE A 578 -1.20 -12.56 -22.05
N GLU A 579 -0.64 -13.74 -21.84
CA GLU A 579 -1.23 -15.01 -22.30
C GLU A 579 -2.59 -15.26 -21.62
N ILE A 580 -2.70 -14.93 -20.34
CA ILE A 580 -3.93 -15.07 -19.56
C ILE A 580 -4.94 -13.98 -19.93
N ASP A 581 -4.51 -12.72 -19.99
CA ASP A 581 -5.33 -11.58 -20.41
C ASP A 581 -4.59 -10.66 -21.39
N PRO A 582 -4.83 -10.84 -22.70
CA PRO A 582 -4.23 -9.99 -23.72
C PRO A 582 -4.65 -8.51 -23.63
N GLN A 583 -5.73 -8.18 -22.93
CA GLN A 583 -6.26 -6.83 -22.74
C GLN A 583 -5.68 -6.15 -21.49
N TYR A 584 -4.71 -6.75 -20.81
CA TYR A 584 -4.07 -6.15 -19.65
C TYR A 584 -2.94 -5.18 -20.05
N ALA A 585 -3.31 -3.93 -20.36
CA ALA A 585 -2.40 -2.89 -20.87
C ALA A 585 -1.14 -2.66 -20.00
N LYS A 586 -1.25 -2.83 -18.67
CA LYS A 586 -0.13 -2.68 -17.73
C LYS A 586 1.01 -3.67 -18.01
N ALA A 587 0.70 -4.93 -18.31
CA ALA A 587 1.74 -5.91 -18.62
C ALA A 587 2.46 -5.60 -19.93
N TRP A 588 1.75 -5.13 -20.96
CA TRP A 588 2.35 -4.70 -22.22
C TRP A 588 3.32 -3.52 -22.05
N SER A 589 2.89 -2.49 -21.31
CA SER A 589 3.74 -1.33 -21.00
C SER A 589 5.00 -1.72 -20.22
N ASN A 590 4.85 -2.55 -19.18
CA ASN A 590 5.96 -2.95 -18.34
C ASN A 590 6.90 -3.94 -19.05
N LYS A 591 6.38 -4.78 -19.95
CA LYS A 591 7.20 -5.57 -20.87
C LYS A 591 8.06 -4.67 -21.75
N GLY A 592 7.49 -3.57 -22.27
CA GLY A 592 8.23 -2.57 -23.03
C GLY A 592 9.39 -1.98 -22.25
N ALA A 593 9.17 -1.59 -20.99
CA ALA A 593 10.24 -1.09 -20.11
C ALA A 593 11.36 -2.12 -19.90
N ALA A 594 11.02 -3.39 -19.64
CA ALA A 594 12.00 -4.45 -19.47
C ALA A 594 12.80 -4.75 -20.75
N LEU A 595 12.15 -4.72 -21.92
CA LEU A 595 12.83 -4.88 -23.21
C LEU A 595 13.80 -3.73 -23.52
N CYS A 596 13.51 -2.51 -23.07
CA CYS A 596 14.46 -1.40 -23.19
C CYS A 596 15.76 -1.67 -22.43
N LYS A 597 15.67 -2.28 -21.24
CA LYS A 597 16.86 -2.65 -20.43
C LYS A 597 17.68 -3.79 -21.04
N LEU A 598 17.11 -4.52 -22.01
CA LEU A 598 17.78 -5.55 -22.80
C LEU A 598 18.28 -5.04 -24.15
N ASP A 599 18.25 -3.71 -24.38
CA ASP A 599 18.59 -3.07 -25.65
C ASP A 599 17.75 -3.56 -26.85
N ARG A 600 16.57 -4.13 -26.59
CA ARG A 600 15.60 -4.62 -27.60
C ARG A 600 14.56 -3.54 -27.90
N TYR A 601 15.02 -2.36 -28.34
CA TYR A 601 14.20 -1.15 -28.40
C TYR A 601 13.01 -1.25 -29.37
N GLU A 602 13.15 -1.88 -30.54
CA GLU A 602 12.04 -2.05 -31.48
C GLU A 602 10.92 -2.92 -30.91
N GLU A 603 11.27 -4.01 -30.21
CA GLU A 603 10.29 -4.87 -29.54
C GLU A 603 9.64 -4.15 -28.37
N ALA A 604 10.40 -3.32 -27.65
CA ALA A 604 9.87 -2.48 -26.58
C ALA A 604 8.81 -1.49 -27.09
N ILE A 605 9.08 -0.84 -28.23
CA ILE A 605 8.12 0.06 -28.89
C ILE A 605 6.86 -0.71 -29.29
N GLY A 606 7.01 -1.90 -29.90
CA GLY A 606 5.87 -2.74 -30.29
C GLY A 606 5.01 -3.18 -29.10
N ALA A 607 5.63 -3.52 -27.97
CA ALA A 607 4.92 -3.85 -26.73
C ALA A 607 4.16 -2.63 -26.16
N CYS A 608 4.80 -1.46 -26.14
CA CYS A 608 4.12 -0.24 -25.69
C CYS A 608 2.98 0.16 -26.62
N ASP A 609 3.13 0.00 -27.94
CA ASP A 609 2.07 0.27 -28.92
C ASP A 609 0.85 -0.61 -28.70
N LYS A 610 1.04 -1.89 -28.35
CA LYS A 610 -0.06 -2.77 -27.95
C LYS A 610 -0.75 -2.31 -26.66
N GLY A 611 0.02 -1.91 -25.66
CA GLY A 611 -0.53 -1.33 -24.42
C GLY A 611 -1.35 -0.06 -24.68
N ILE A 612 -0.89 0.81 -25.58
CA ILE A 612 -1.58 2.03 -26.01
C ILE A 612 -2.84 1.73 -26.82
N GLU A 613 -2.81 0.72 -27.70
CA GLU A 613 -3.97 0.29 -28.49
C GLU A 613 -5.12 -0.16 -27.57
N ILE A 614 -4.79 -0.89 -26.51
CA ILE A 614 -5.74 -1.38 -25.51
C ILE A 614 -6.25 -0.24 -24.63
N ASN A 615 -5.36 0.60 -24.09
CA ASN A 615 -5.72 1.75 -23.27
C ASN A 615 -4.97 3.01 -23.73
N PRO A 616 -5.57 3.82 -24.63
CA PRO A 616 -4.95 5.04 -25.12
C PRO A 616 -4.70 6.10 -24.04
N GLN A 617 -5.42 6.03 -22.91
CA GLN A 617 -5.32 6.94 -21.77
C GLN A 617 -4.32 6.45 -20.71
N TYR A 618 -3.46 5.48 -21.05
CA TYR A 618 -2.44 5.00 -20.12
C TYR A 618 -1.12 5.76 -20.30
N ALA A 619 -0.92 6.80 -19.48
CA ALA A 619 0.24 7.70 -19.58
C ALA A 619 1.60 6.97 -19.46
N GLU A 620 1.71 5.93 -18.64
CA GLU A 620 2.97 5.17 -18.45
C GLU A 620 3.40 4.45 -19.73
N ALA A 621 2.46 3.88 -20.51
CA ALA A 621 2.77 3.22 -21.77
C ALA A 621 3.34 4.19 -22.81
N TRP A 622 2.78 5.41 -22.88
CA TRP A 622 3.33 6.48 -23.71
C TRP A 622 4.72 6.93 -23.24
N ASN A 623 4.93 7.06 -21.94
CA ASN A 623 6.24 7.41 -21.40
C ASN A 623 7.29 6.33 -21.69
N ASN A 624 6.95 5.04 -21.52
CA ASN A 624 7.85 3.92 -21.79
C ASN A 624 8.16 3.80 -23.28
N LYS A 625 7.19 4.06 -24.17
CA LYS A 625 7.44 4.21 -25.61
C LYS A 625 8.43 5.36 -25.90
N GLY A 626 8.25 6.49 -25.23
CA GLY A 626 9.15 7.64 -25.36
C GLY A 626 10.59 7.31 -24.96
N LEU A 627 10.77 6.60 -23.84
CA LEU A 627 12.06 6.09 -23.38
C LEU A 627 12.70 5.17 -24.43
N ALA A 628 11.96 4.17 -24.92
CA ALA A 628 12.45 3.25 -25.96
C ALA A 628 12.88 3.97 -27.25
N LEU A 629 12.12 4.99 -27.66
CA LEU A 629 12.45 5.81 -28.83
C LEU A 629 13.68 6.70 -28.57
N CYS A 630 13.85 7.20 -27.34
CA CYS A 630 15.00 8.01 -26.96
C CYS A 630 16.29 7.18 -27.01
N ASP A 631 16.26 5.97 -26.45
CA ASP A 631 17.41 5.05 -26.44
C ASP A 631 17.76 4.57 -27.86
N LEU A 632 16.77 4.42 -28.73
CA LEU A 632 16.97 4.14 -30.16
C LEU A 632 17.49 5.35 -30.97
N GLY A 633 17.62 6.53 -30.36
CA GLY A 633 18.06 7.77 -31.01
C GLY A 633 16.98 8.49 -31.82
N LYS A 634 15.71 8.05 -31.75
CA LYS A 634 14.55 8.68 -32.42
C LYS A 634 13.93 9.77 -31.54
N TYR A 635 14.72 10.79 -31.20
CA TYR A 635 14.36 11.81 -30.21
C TYR A 635 13.08 12.60 -30.53
N ALA A 636 12.80 12.91 -31.80
CA ALA A 636 11.57 13.61 -32.18
C ALA A 636 10.31 12.77 -31.88
N GLY A 637 10.37 11.46 -32.13
CA GLY A 637 9.29 10.53 -31.77
C GLY A 637 9.17 10.35 -30.26
N ALA A 638 10.29 10.34 -29.53
CA ALA A 638 10.31 10.28 -28.08
C ALA A 638 9.58 11.48 -27.46
N ILE A 639 9.86 12.70 -27.95
CA ILE A 639 9.20 13.93 -27.49
C ILE A 639 7.68 13.84 -27.72
N ALA A 640 7.23 13.39 -28.90
CA ALA A 640 5.80 13.25 -29.19
C ALA A 640 5.10 12.25 -28.26
N ALA A 641 5.77 11.15 -27.90
CA ALA A 641 5.25 10.17 -26.97
C ALA A 641 5.19 10.72 -25.53
N HIS A 642 6.22 11.43 -25.07
CA HIS A 642 6.20 12.10 -23.77
C HIS A 642 5.15 13.21 -23.69
N ASP A 643 4.94 13.97 -24.77
CA ASP A 643 3.87 14.97 -24.85
C ASP A 643 2.48 14.35 -24.67
N LYS A 644 2.24 13.17 -25.26
CA LYS A 644 1.00 12.43 -25.03
C LYS A 644 0.86 11.93 -23.59
N ALA A 645 1.95 11.43 -23.00
CA ALA A 645 1.94 11.06 -21.58
C ALA A 645 1.60 12.25 -20.66
N ILE A 646 2.12 13.44 -20.97
CA ILE A 646 1.88 14.70 -20.24
C ILE A 646 0.45 15.22 -20.49
N GLU A 647 -0.08 15.10 -21.71
CA GLU A 647 -1.46 15.48 -22.03
C GLU A 647 -2.47 14.66 -21.22
N ILE A 648 -2.22 13.37 -21.08
CA ILE A 648 -3.04 12.45 -20.27
C ILE A 648 -2.87 12.74 -18.78
N ASN A 649 -1.63 12.87 -18.31
CA ASN A 649 -1.31 13.18 -16.92
C ASN A 649 -0.33 14.36 -16.82
N SER A 650 -0.89 15.56 -16.66
CA SER A 650 -0.10 16.80 -16.54
C SER A 650 0.83 16.83 -15.32
N GLN A 651 0.55 16.02 -14.29
CA GLN A 651 1.35 15.89 -13.06
C GLN A 651 2.41 14.78 -13.16
N TYR A 652 2.67 14.24 -14.36
CA TYR A 652 3.68 13.20 -14.53
C TYR A 652 5.10 13.76 -14.65
N ALA A 653 5.73 14.05 -13.51
CA ALA A 653 7.07 14.65 -13.45
C ALA A 653 8.15 13.82 -14.18
N GLY A 654 8.02 12.49 -14.19
CA GLY A 654 8.92 11.59 -14.92
C GLY A 654 8.89 11.82 -16.43
N ALA A 655 7.70 11.96 -17.03
CA ALA A 655 7.56 12.23 -18.46
C ALA A 655 8.14 13.60 -18.86
N TRP A 656 7.97 14.63 -18.02
CA TRP A 656 8.63 15.93 -18.22
C TRP A 656 10.16 15.82 -18.19
N THR A 657 10.70 15.05 -17.25
CA THR A 657 12.16 14.82 -17.16
C THR A 657 12.67 14.10 -18.41
N ASN A 658 11.98 13.05 -18.86
CA ASN A 658 12.38 12.28 -20.04
C ASN A 658 12.25 13.09 -21.34
N LYS A 659 11.22 13.94 -21.45
CA LYS A 659 11.11 14.92 -22.55
C LYS A 659 12.31 15.86 -22.57
N GLY A 660 12.73 16.38 -21.41
CA GLY A 660 13.90 17.24 -21.30
C GLY A 660 15.19 16.56 -21.79
N ILE A 661 15.37 15.28 -21.48
CA ILE A 661 16.52 14.49 -21.96
C ILE A 661 16.49 14.37 -23.49
N ALA A 662 15.36 14.00 -24.08
CA ALA A 662 15.21 13.91 -25.53
C ALA A 662 15.44 15.27 -26.24
N LEU A 663 14.98 16.37 -25.65
CA LEU A 663 15.23 17.73 -26.16
C LEU A 663 16.71 18.12 -26.09
N CYS A 664 17.40 17.75 -25.01
CA CYS A 664 18.84 17.96 -24.85
C CYS A 664 19.63 17.26 -25.96
N HIS A 665 19.29 16.01 -26.30
CA HIS A 665 19.95 15.29 -27.40
C HIS A 665 19.73 15.94 -28.78
N LEU A 666 18.64 16.67 -28.98
CA LEU A 666 18.39 17.46 -30.19
C LEU A 666 19.03 18.86 -30.17
N GLY A 667 19.74 19.23 -29.10
CA GLY A 667 20.30 20.58 -28.93
C GLY A 667 19.25 21.67 -28.64
N ARG A 668 18.00 21.29 -28.35
CA ARG A 668 16.90 22.23 -28.01
C ARG A 668 16.95 22.59 -26.53
N TYR A 669 18.04 23.23 -26.13
CA TYR A 669 18.41 23.42 -24.71
C TYR A 669 17.42 24.25 -23.90
N GLU A 670 16.89 25.36 -24.43
CA GLU A 670 15.92 26.19 -23.69
C GLU A 670 14.59 25.45 -23.45
N GLU A 671 14.14 24.63 -24.40
CA GLU A 671 12.95 23.80 -24.21
C GLU A 671 13.20 22.65 -23.23
N ALA A 672 14.41 22.09 -23.22
CA ALA A 672 14.81 21.10 -22.22
C ALA A 672 14.79 21.69 -20.80
N ILE A 673 15.31 22.92 -20.62
CA ILE A 673 15.24 23.64 -19.34
C ILE A 673 13.79 23.84 -18.90
N ALA A 674 12.91 24.29 -19.81
CA ALA A 674 11.48 24.45 -19.50
C ALA A 674 10.80 23.13 -19.12
N ALA A 675 11.19 22.01 -19.74
CA ALA A 675 10.68 20.69 -19.37
C ALA A 675 11.13 20.29 -17.94
N TYR A 676 12.40 20.51 -17.59
CA TYR A 676 12.90 20.25 -16.24
C TYR A 676 12.29 21.18 -15.19
N ASP A 677 11.99 22.43 -15.53
CA ASP A 677 11.28 23.36 -14.65
C ASP A 677 9.86 22.89 -14.33
N ASN A 678 9.14 22.36 -15.32
CA ASN A 678 7.85 21.74 -15.06
C ASN A 678 7.99 20.48 -14.19
N ALA A 679 8.97 19.62 -14.47
CA ALA A 679 9.22 18.42 -13.66
C ALA A 679 9.50 18.76 -12.19
N THR A 680 10.37 19.73 -11.94
CA THR A 680 10.77 20.16 -10.59
C THR A 680 9.70 20.98 -9.88
N LYS A 681 8.82 21.67 -10.62
CA LYS A 681 7.62 22.31 -10.05
C LYS A 681 6.62 21.29 -9.54
N ILE A 682 6.42 20.19 -10.26
CA ILE A 682 5.52 19.10 -9.88
C ILE A 682 6.11 18.30 -8.71
N ASN A 683 7.38 17.89 -8.83
CA ASN A 683 8.10 17.18 -7.78
C ASN A 683 9.47 17.84 -7.52
N PRO A 684 9.56 18.70 -6.50
CA PRO A 684 10.81 19.37 -6.13
C PRO A 684 11.93 18.43 -5.69
N GLN A 685 11.62 17.19 -5.30
CA GLN A 685 12.57 16.20 -4.78
C GLN A 685 13.24 15.35 -5.89
N LEU A 686 13.06 15.70 -7.17
CA LEU A 686 13.73 15.02 -8.28
C LEU A 686 15.16 15.52 -8.48
N ALA A 687 16.11 14.99 -7.69
CA ALA A 687 17.53 15.32 -7.82
C ALA A 687 18.08 15.14 -9.26
N GLY A 688 17.63 14.10 -9.97
CA GLY A 688 18.02 13.84 -11.35
C GLY A 688 17.61 14.95 -12.32
N ALA A 689 16.40 15.51 -12.18
CA ALA A 689 15.92 16.60 -13.03
C ALA A 689 16.72 17.90 -12.81
N TRP A 690 17.03 18.21 -11.54
CA TRP A 690 17.91 19.33 -11.20
C TRP A 690 19.32 19.17 -11.76
N ASN A 691 19.90 17.97 -11.65
CA ASN A 691 21.21 17.69 -12.24
C ASN A 691 21.20 17.84 -13.77
N ASN A 692 20.21 17.27 -14.45
CA ASN A 692 20.11 17.35 -15.91
C ASN A 692 19.88 18.79 -16.39
N LYS A 693 19.07 19.58 -15.67
CA LYS A 693 18.95 21.03 -15.91
C LYS A 693 20.31 21.72 -15.79
N GLY A 694 21.09 21.40 -14.75
CA GLY A 694 22.44 21.94 -14.57
C GLY A 694 23.40 21.62 -15.72
N VAL A 695 23.37 20.38 -16.21
CA VAL A 695 24.17 19.96 -17.39
C VAL A 695 23.80 20.79 -18.62
N VAL A 696 22.51 20.96 -18.91
CA VAL A 696 22.04 21.75 -20.06
C VAL A 696 22.43 23.23 -19.93
N LEU A 697 22.30 23.82 -18.74
CA LEU A 697 22.74 25.19 -18.47
C LEU A 697 24.25 25.35 -18.65
N GLY A 698 25.04 24.34 -18.25
CA GLY A 698 26.49 24.31 -18.47
C GLY A 698 26.86 24.28 -19.96
N ASN A 699 26.13 23.51 -20.77
CA ASN A 699 26.32 23.48 -22.23
C ASN A 699 26.02 24.82 -22.91
N LEU A 700 25.11 25.62 -22.34
CA LEU A 700 24.83 27.00 -22.78
C LEU A 700 25.83 28.04 -22.25
N GLY A 701 26.82 27.64 -21.44
CA GLY A 701 27.75 28.55 -20.77
C GLY A 701 27.14 29.32 -19.58
N ARG A 702 25.90 29.01 -19.18
CA ARG A 702 25.20 29.61 -18.03
C ARG A 702 25.66 28.96 -16.71
N TYR A 703 26.97 28.98 -16.46
CA TYR A 703 27.60 28.20 -15.39
C TYR A 703 27.12 28.56 -13.98
N VAL A 704 26.77 29.82 -13.71
CA VAL A 704 26.25 30.24 -12.39
C VAL A 704 24.92 29.56 -12.09
N GLU A 705 24.02 29.52 -13.08
CA GLU A 705 22.72 28.86 -12.94
C GLU A 705 22.88 27.33 -12.91
N ALA A 706 23.84 26.79 -13.66
CA ALA A 706 24.19 25.37 -13.61
C ALA A 706 24.62 24.94 -12.20
N ILE A 707 25.50 25.71 -11.56
CA ILE A 707 25.95 25.45 -10.18
C ILE A 707 24.75 25.46 -9.22
N ALA A 708 23.85 26.44 -9.32
CA ALA A 708 22.67 26.51 -8.47
C ALA A 708 21.75 25.28 -8.65
N ALA A 709 21.58 24.80 -9.89
CA ALA A 709 20.81 23.59 -10.16
C ALA A 709 21.49 22.32 -9.58
N HIS A 710 22.81 22.20 -9.72
CA HIS A 710 23.55 21.08 -9.10
C HIS A 710 23.53 21.14 -7.57
N ASP A 711 23.59 22.34 -6.97
CA ASP A 711 23.46 22.52 -5.52
C ASP A 711 22.10 22.03 -5.01
N LYS A 712 21.01 22.29 -5.76
CA LYS A 712 19.69 21.71 -5.43
C LYS A 712 19.66 20.19 -5.57
N ALA A 713 20.27 19.62 -6.60
CA ALA A 713 20.39 18.17 -6.73
C ALA A 713 21.14 17.54 -5.54
N ILE A 714 22.22 18.20 -5.07
CA ILE A 714 23.05 17.77 -3.94
C ILE A 714 22.32 17.95 -2.61
N GLU A 715 21.56 19.04 -2.42
CA GLU A 715 20.74 19.28 -1.23
C GLU A 715 19.71 18.16 -1.03
N ILE A 716 19.07 17.72 -2.12
CA ILE A 716 18.09 16.63 -2.13
C ILE A 716 18.77 15.27 -1.92
N ASN A 717 19.86 15.00 -2.65
CA ASN A 717 20.62 13.77 -2.54
C ASN A 717 22.13 14.06 -2.38
N PRO A 718 22.63 14.14 -1.13
CA PRO A 718 24.04 14.41 -0.86
C PRO A 718 25.00 13.34 -1.39
N GLN A 719 24.52 12.11 -1.62
CA GLN A 719 25.28 10.98 -2.16
C GLN A 719 25.24 10.91 -3.69
N TYR A 720 24.80 11.97 -4.38
CA TYR A 720 24.75 11.99 -5.84
C TYR A 720 26.10 12.38 -6.44
N ALA A 721 27.00 11.41 -6.60
CA ALA A 721 28.36 11.64 -7.14
C ALA A 721 28.38 12.36 -8.50
N GLY A 722 27.42 12.05 -9.39
CA GLY A 722 27.28 12.71 -10.68
C GLY A 722 27.03 14.21 -10.57
N ALA A 723 26.16 14.65 -9.64
CA ALA A 723 25.88 16.06 -9.43
C ALA A 723 27.10 16.83 -8.90
N TRP A 724 27.88 16.21 -8.02
CA TRP A 724 29.16 16.77 -7.56
C TRP A 724 30.19 16.92 -8.69
N ASN A 725 30.34 15.90 -9.55
CA ASN A 725 31.21 15.99 -10.73
C ASN A 725 30.76 17.11 -11.67
N ASN A 726 29.46 17.18 -12.00
CA ASN A 726 28.93 18.18 -12.92
C ASN A 726 29.02 19.60 -12.35
N LYS A 727 28.82 19.79 -11.04
CA LYS A 727 29.12 21.05 -10.35
C LYS A 727 30.58 21.44 -10.52
N GLY A 728 31.51 20.49 -10.37
CA GLY A 728 32.93 20.71 -10.60
C GLY A 728 33.22 21.17 -12.03
N VAL A 729 32.58 20.54 -13.03
CA VAL A 729 32.72 20.94 -14.45
C VAL A 729 32.24 22.38 -14.66
N ALA A 730 31.09 22.76 -14.10
CA ALA A 730 30.59 24.13 -14.20
C ALA A 730 31.49 25.16 -13.49
N LEU A 731 32.04 24.81 -12.31
CA LEU A 731 33.01 25.65 -11.59
C LEU A 731 34.31 25.84 -12.37
N ARG A 732 34.81 24.77 -13.02
CA ARG A 732 35.97 24.83 -13.91
C ARG A 732 35.71 25.77 -15.09
N GLY A 733 34.51 25.74 -15.67
CA GLY A 733 34.09 26.67 -16.73
C GLY A 733 34.13 28.15 -16.31
N LEU A 734 34.00 28.46 -15.02
CA LEU A 734 34.17 29.81 -14.45
C LEU A 734 35.62 30.12 -14.02
N GLY A 735 36.57 29.21 -14.22
CA GLY A 735 37.94 29.35 -13.71
C GLY A 735 38.07 29.18 -12.19
N ARG A 736 37.02 28.72 -11.48
CA ARG A 736 37.02 28.49 -10.03
C ARG A 736 37.62 27.12 -9.69
N TYR A 737 38.87 26.90 -10.07
CA TYR A 737 39.51 25.57 -10.04
C TYR A 737 39.62 24.96 -8.64
N VAL A 738 39.87 25.75 -7.59
CA VAL A 738 39.97 25.25 -6.21
C VAL A 738 38.64 24.64 -5.74
N GLU A 739 37.52 25.33 -6.03
CA GLU A 739 36.19 24.84 -5.68
C GLU A 739 35.77 23.66 -6.55
N ALA A 740 36.19 23.65 -7.83
CA ALA A 740 35.99 22.51 -8.72
C ALA A 740 36.66 21.24 -8.16
N ILE A 741 37.92 21.34 -7.70
CA ILE A 741 38.64 20.24 -7.07
C ILE A 741 37.89 19.73 -5.83
N ALA A 742 37.40 20.63 -4.97
CA ALA A 742 36.61 20.22 -3.80
C ALA A 742 35.31 19.49 -4.20
N ALA A 743 34.66 19.88 -5.30
CA ALA A 743 33.50 19.17 -5.82
C ALA A 743 33.87 17.77 -6.35
N TYR A 744 34.97 17.64 -7.10
CA TYR A 744 35.47 16.34 -7.57
C TYR A 744 35.92 15.43 -6.43
N ASP A 745 36.50 15.99 -5.35
CA ASP A 745 36.87 15.24 -4.15
C ASP A 745 35.64 14.64 -3.46
N ASN A 746 34.54 15.38 -3.40
CA ASN A 746 33.27 14.84 -2.90
C ASN A 746 32.73 13.75 -3.83
N ALA A 747 32.74 13.96 -5.15
CA ALA A 747 32.30 12.97 -6.13
C ALA A 747 33.08 11.65 -6.00
N THR A 748 34.40 11.72 -5.90
CA THR A 748 35.30 10.55 -5.78
C THR A 748 35.29 9.93 -4.39
N LYS A 749 34.98 10.68 -3.33
CA LYS A 749 34.74 10.13 -2.00
C LYS A 749 33.47 9.28 -1.96
N ILE A 750 32.41 9.74 -2.62
CA ILE A 750 31.12 9.03 -2.72
C ILE A 750 31.26 7.81 -3.62
N ASN A 751 31.85 7.98 -4.81
CA ASN A 751 32.13 6.90 -5.74
C ASN A 751 33.64 6.86 -6.08
N PRO A 752 34.44 6.05 -5.37
CA PRO A 752 35.87 5.91 -5.65
C PRO A 752 36.20 5.39 -7.05
N GLN A 753 35.27 4.67 -7.68
CA GLN A 753 35.40 4.09 -9.02
C GLN A 753 34.92 5.03 -10.14
N TYR A 754 34.80 6.34 -9.86
CA TYR A 754 34.34 7.31 -10.87
C TYR A 754 35.51 7.89 -11.68
N ALA A 755 35.95 7.16 -12.70
CA ALA A 755 37.10 7.54 -13.55
C ALA A 755 37.01 8.96 -14.13
N GLU A 756 35.81 9.38 -14.57
CA GLU A 756 35.59 10.71 -15.14
C GLU A 756 35.88 11.84 -14.14
N ALA A 757 35.42 11.70 -12.89
CA ALA A 757 35.65 12.69 -11.84
C ALA A 757 37.14 12.80 -11.48
N TRP A 758 37.86 11.68 -11.45
CA TRP A 758 39.32 11.66 -11.27
C TRP A 758 40.06 12.38 -12.41
N ASN A 759 39.69 12.11 -13.66
CA ASN A 759 40.24 12.81 -14.82
C ASN A 759 39.93 14.31 -14.77
N ASN A 760 38.69 14.69 -14.46
CA ASN A 760 38.28 16.10 -14.37
C ASN A 760 39.01 16.85 -13.25
N LYS A 761 39.28 16.18 -12.12
CA LYS A 761 40.16 16.69 -11.06
C LYS A 761 41.59 16.89 -11.57
N GLY A 762 42.12 15.96 -12.35
CA GLY A 762 43.43 16.08 -12.99
C GLY A 762 43.55 17.34 -13.86
N ILE A 763 42.55 17.58 -14.71
CA ILE A 763 42.48 18.79 -15.54
C ILE A 763 42.49 20.06 -14.67
N ALA A 764 41.66 20.12 -13.63
CA ALA A 764 41.60 21.30 -12.76
C ALA A 764 42.90 21.53 -11.96
N LEU A 765 43.61 20.46 -11.57
CA LEU A 765 44.93 20.55 -10.93
C LEU A 765 46.01 21.05 -11.90
N CYS A 766 45.95 20.61 -13.16
CA CYS A 766 46.86 21.08 -14.21
C CYS A 766 46.75 22.60 -14.40
N HIS A 767 45.53 23.14 -14.48
CA HIS A 767 45.30 24.60 -14.56
C HIS A 767 45.80 25.39 -13.34
N LEU A 768 45.95 24.75 -12.17
CA LEU A 768 46.53 25.37 -10.97
C LEU A 768 48.06 25.18 -10.88
N GLY A 769 48.70 24.57 -11.89
CA GLY A 769 50.12 24.25 -11.89
C GLY A 769 50.51 23.12 -10.93
N LYS A 770 49.55 22.35 -10.42
CA LYS A 770 49.78 21.23 -9.49
C LYS A 770 49.93 19.92 -10.27
N TYR A 771 50.98 19.84 -11.08
CA TYR A 771 51.13 18.80 -12.10
C TYR A 771 51.30 17.39 -11.52
N GLU A 772 52.03 17.19 -10.42
CA GLU A 772 52.18 15.88 -9.78
C GLU A 772 50.84 15.36 -9.25
N GLY A 773 50.02 16.26 -8.69
CA GLY A 773 48.66 15.95 -8.27
C GLY A 773 47.75 15.62 -9.46
N ALA A 774 47.94 16.31 -10.59
CA ALA A 774 47.20 16.04 -11.82
C ALA A 774 47.52 14.64 -12.38
N ILE A 775 48.81 14.26 -12.40
CA ILE A 775 49.27 12.92 -12.80
C ILE A 775 48.65 11.86 -11.89
N ALA A 776 48.73 12.02 -10.57
CA ALA A 776 48.16 11.07 -9.63
C ALA A 776 46.63 10.89 -9.81
N ALA A 777 45.92 11.96 -10.11
CA ALA A 777 44.48 11.90 -10.41
C ALA A 777 44.19 11.19 -11.74
N CYS A 778 44.98 11.44 -12.79
CA CYS A 778 44.85 10.74 -14.07
C CYS A 778 45.22 9.26 -13.94
N ASP A 779 46.26 8.91 -13.17
CA ASP A 779 46.63 7.52 -12.88
C ASP A 779 45.51 6.77 -12.21
N LYS A 780 44.79 7.40 -11.27
CA LYS A 780 43.59 6.80 -10.66
C LYS A 780 42.47 6.60 -11.68
N ALA A 781 42.24 7.56 -12.58
CA ALA A 781 41.25 7.40 -13.64
C ALA A 781 41.60 6.22 -14.58
N ILE A 782 42.88 6.07 -14.91
CA ILE A 782 43.41 4.98 -15.75
C ILE A 782 43.37 3.63 -15.04
N GLU A 783 43.66 3.57 -13.74
CA GLU A 783 43.57 2.35 -12.92
C GLU A 783 42.13 1.81 -12.92
N ILE A 784 41.14 2.71 -12.84
CA ILE A 784 39.71 2.37 -12.88
C ILE A 784 39.28 1.96 -14.30
N ASN A 785 39.71 2.72 -15.30
CA ASN A 785 39.40 2.44 -16.71
C ASN A 785 40.66 2.63 -17.57
N SER A 786 41.33 1.51 -17.87
CA SER A 786 42.56 1.50 -18.66
C SER A 786 42.36 1.96 -20.12
N GLN A 787 41.13 1.86 -20.63
CA GLN A 787 40.72 2.28 -21.98
C GLN A 787 40.27 3.74 -22.01
N TYR A 788 40.58 4.55 -20.99
CA TYR A 788 40.17 5.95 -20.96
C TYR A 788 41.20 6.87 -21.66
N ALA A 789 41.13 6.96 -22.99
CA ALA A 789 42.07 7.74 -23.81
C ALA A 789 42.29 9.19 -23.33
N LYS A 790 41.22 9.89 -22.93
CA LYS A 790 41.31 11.29 -22.43
C LYS A 790 42.17 11.40 -21.17
N ALA A 791 42.11 10.42 -20.27
CA ALA A 791 42.93 10.43 -19.05
C ALA A 791 44.42 10.22 -19.36
N TRP A 792 44.74 9.38 -20.34
CA TRP A 792 46.10 9.23 -20.86
C TRP A 792 46.61 10.51 -21.50
N ASN A 793 45.81 11.17 -22.35
CA ASN A 793 46.18 12.47 -22.94
C ASN A 793 46.43 13.53 -21.85
N ASN A 794 45.51 13.67 -20.88
CA ASN A 794 45.65 14.65 -19.79
C ASN A 794 46.84 14.36 -18.87
N LYS A 795 47.18 13.08 -18.65
CA LYS A 795 48.42 12.69 -17.97
C LYS A 795 49.65 13.15 -18.75
N GLY A 796 49.64 12.93 -20.07
CA GLY A 796 50.71 13.39 -20.96
C GLY A 796 50.92 14.90 -20.89
N ILE A 797 49.84 15.68 -20.89
CA ILE A 797 49.88 17.14 -20.76
C ILE A 797 50.56 17.56 -19.44
N ALA A 798 50.16 16.96 -18.33
CA ALA A 798 50.75 17.25 -17.02
C ALA A 798 52.24 16.85 -16.94
N LEU A 799 52.64 15.73 -17.57
CA LEU A 799 54.04 15.29 -17.66
C LEU A 799 54.88 16.24 -18.52
N CYS A 800 54.31 16.74 -19.62
CA CYS A 800 54.96 17.72 -20.50
C CYS A 800 55.28 19.01 -19.74
N HIS A 801 54.34 19.53 -18.94
CA HIS A 801 54.57 20.70 -18.09
C HIS A 801 55.63 20.49 -16.99
N LEU A 802 55.88 19.26 -16.56
CA LEU A 802 56.99 18.91 -15.65
C LEU A 802 58.33 18.68 -16.37
N GLY A 803 58.36 18.80 -17.70
CA GLY A 803 59.54 18.50 -18.52
C GLY A 803 59.85 17.01 -18.66
N GLN A 804 58.92 16.13 -18.26
CA GLN A 804 59.07 14.67 -18.37
C GLN A 804 58.59 14.17 -19.74
N TYR A 805 59.26 14.64 -20.81
CA TYR A 805 58.79 14.47 -22.19
C TYR A 805 58.72 13.00 -22.66
N GLU A 806 59.66 12.13 -22.29
CA GLU A 806 59.57 10.69 -22.62
C GLU A 806 58.34 10.03 -21.98
N GLY A 807 58.04 10.40 -20.73
CA GLY A 807 56.85 9.93 -20.03
C GLY A 807 55.57 10.45 -20.69
N ALA A 808 55.57 11.71 -21.12
CA ALA A 808 54.45 12.33 -21.84
C ALA A 808 54.19 11.61 -23.16
N ILE A 809 55.22 11.34 -23.96
CA ILE A 809 55.11 10.59 -25.22
C ILE A 809 54.51 9.21 -24.99
N ALA A 810 54.97 8.48 -23.98
CA ALA A 810 54.41 7.17 -23.64
C ALA A 810 52.92 7.27 -23.25
N ALA A 811 52.51 8.31 -22.52
CA ALA A 811 51.11 8.54 -22.19
C ALA A 811 50.27 8.86 -23.45
N TYR A 812 50.76 9.70 -24.36
CA TYR A 812 50.09 9.99 -25.62
C TYR A 812 50.00 8.75 -26.53
N ASP A 813 51.03 7.92 -26.58
CA ASP A 813 51.01 6.66 -27.34
C ASP A 813 49.89 5.74 -26.86
N ASN A 814 49.70 5.61 -25.55
CA ASN A 814 48.58 4.85 -24.99
C ASN A 814 47.22 5.49 -25.37
N ALA A 815 47.11 6.82 -25.31
CA ALA A 815 45.87 7.52 -25.71
C ALA A 815 45.53 7.27 -27.19
N ILE A 816 46.54 7.32 -28.06
CA ILE A 816 46.44 7.10 -29.50
C ILE A 816 46.16 5.63 -29.83
N GLU A 817 46.75 4.68 -29.11
CA GLU A 817 46.45 3.25 -29.29
C GLU A 817 44.97 2.95 -29.02
N ILE A 818 44.41 3.57 -27.98
CA ILE A 818 42.99 3.45 -27.62
C ILE A 818 42.11 4.20 -28.63
N ASN A 819 42.47 5.43 -28.99
CA ASN A 819 41.74 6.25 -29.95
C ASN A 819 42.67 6.82 -31.05
N PRO A 820 42.88 6.09 -32.15
CA PRO A 820 43.80 6.53 -33.21
C PRO A 820 43.38 7.82 -33.93
N ARG A 821 42.10 8.23 -33.79
CA ARG A 821 41.53 9.42 -34.40
C ARG A 821 41.53 10.64 -33.47
N ASP A 822 42.25 10.59 -32.36
CA ASP A 822 42.44 11.73 -31.46
C ASP A 822 43.52 12.67 -32.00
N ALA A 823 43.12 13.68 -32.77
CA ALA A 823 44.06 14.65 -33.36
C ALA A 823 44.83 15.43 -32.28
N GLU A 824 44.20 15.76 -31.16
CA GLU A 824 44.82 16.52 -30.06
C GLU A 824 45.97 15.71 -29.42
N ALA A 825 45.77 14.41 -29.18
CA ALA A 825 46.82 13.55 -28.66
C ALA A 825 48.03 13.44 -29.62
N TRP A 826 47.79 13.43 -30.94
CA TRP A 826 48.86 13.46 -31.94
C TRP A 826 49.64 14.78 -31.93
N ILE A 827 48.94 15.93 -31.84
CA ILE A 827 49.57 17.25 -31.73
C ILE A 827 50.41 17.32 -30.46
N ASN A 828 49.84 16.96 -29.31
CA ASN A 828 50.52 16.98 -28.02
C ASN A 828 51.77 16.08 -27.99
N LYS A 829 51.71 14.91 -28.66
CA LYS A 829 52.89 14.06 -28.87
C LYS A 829 53.94 14.73 -29.73
N GLY A 830 53.55 15.40 -30.81
CA GLY A 830 54.44 16.18 -31.66
C GLY A 830 55.18 17.26 -30.87
N VAL A 831 54.47 18.01 -30.02
CA VAL A 831 55.05 19.06 -29.17
C VAL A 831 56.08 18.49 -28.21
N ALA A 832 55.77 17.37 -27.54
CA ALA A 832 56.72 16.70 -26.65
C ALA A 832 57.97 16.16 -27.39
N LEU A 833 57.81 15.72 -28.65
CA LEU A 833 58.93 15.28 -29.49
C LEU A 833 59.82 16.44 -29.93
N CYS A 834 59.24 17.61 -30.25
CA CYS A 834 60.00 18.83 -30.53
C CYS A 834 60.86 19.25 -29.33
N HIS A 835 60.33 19.21 -28.11
CA HIS A 835 61.11 19.50 -26.90
C HIS A 835 62.29 18.55 -26.67
N LEU A 836 62.25 17.34 -27.22
CA LEU A 836 63.37 16.37 -27.19
C LEU A 836 64.29 16.48 -28.42
N GLY A 837 64.04 17.43 -29.33
CA GLY A 837 64.77 17.59 -30.58
C GLY A 837 64.53 16.48 -31.61
N ARG A 838 63.45 15.69 -31.45
CA ARG A 838 63.09 14.57 -32.35
C ARG A 838 62.14 15.04 -33.44
N TYR A 839 62.60 15.99 -34.26
CA TYR A 839 61.76 16.75 -35.19
C TYR A 839 61.09 15.89 -36.28
N GLU A 840 61.77 14.88 -36.84
CA GLU A 840 61.14 13.98 -37.83
C GLU A 840 59.97 13.19 -37.25
N GLY A 841 60.10 12.76 -35.99
CA GLY A 841 59.02 12.10 -35.26
C GLY A 841 57.86 13.05 -34.98
N ALA A 842 58.15 14.32 -34.65
CA ALA A 842 57.14 15.35 -34.44
C ALA A 842 56.35 15.64 -35.71
N ILE A 843 57.04 15.82 -36.84
CA ILE A 843 56.42 16.03 -38.17
C ILE A 843 55.48 14.88 -38.51
N ALA A 844 55.92 13.63 -38.30
CA ALA A 844 55.07 12.46 -38.55
C ALA A 844 53.81 12.43 -37.66
N ALA A 845 53.91 12.90 -36.41
CA ALA A 845 52.77 13.03 -35.50
C ALA A 845 51.80 14.13 -35.97
N TYR A 846 52.31 15.30 -36.37
CA TYR A 846 51.48 16.37 -36.92
C TYR A 846 50.82 15.98 -38.24
N ASP A 847 51.52 15.26 -39.12
CA ASP A 847 50.93 14.72 -40.35
C ASP A 847 49.73 13.83 -40.07
N LYS A 848 49.78 13.02 -39.00
CA LYS A 848 48.64 12.21 -38.55
C LYS A 848 47.51 13.07 -37.99
N ALA A 849 47.81 14.10 -37.20
CA ALA A 849 46.79 15.04 -36.74
C ALA A 849 46.09 15.75 -37.91
N ILE A 850 46.86 16.19 -38.91
CA ILE A 850 46.36 16.86 -40.12
C ILE A 850 45.56 15.89 -41.01
N GLU A 851 45.97 14.63 -41.12
CA GLU A 851 45.19 13.60 -41.84
C GLU A 851 43.80 13.42 -41.21
N ILE A 852 43.71 13.49 -39.88
CA ILE A 852 42.45 13.39 -39.12
C ILE A 852 41.63 14.68 -39.24
N ASN A 853 42.26 15.84 -39.06
CA ASN A 853 41.64 17.16 -39.13
C ASN A 853 42.46 18.11 -40.03
N PRO A 854 42.19 18.14 -41.36
CA PRO A 854 42.96 18.98 -42.28
C PRO A 854 42.81 20.49 -42.06
N ARG A 855 41.79 20.91 -41.31
CA ARG A 855 41.48 22.31 -41.00
C ARG A 855 42.02 22.78 -39.65
N ASP A 856 42.93 22.02 -39.05
CA ASP A 856 43.60 22.39 -37.83
C ASP A 856 44.80 23.30 -38.12
N ALA A 857 44.62 24.61 -37.99
CA ALA A 857 45.69 25.59 -38.25
C ALA A 857 46.89 25.42 -37.30
N GLU A 858 46.63 25.06 -36.04
CA GLU A 858 47.68 24.88 -35.03
C GLU A 858 48.58 23.69 -35.37
N ALA A 859 48.00 22.58 -35.84
CA ALA A 859 48.79 21.43 -36.30
C ALA A 859 49.71 21.79 -37.47
N TRP A 860 49.25 22.62 -38.41
CA TRP A 860 50.06 23.12 -39.53
C TRP A 860 51.18 24.06 -39.08
N ILE A 861 50.91 24.98 -38.16
CA ILE A 861 51.92 25.88 -37.58
C ILE A 861 52.98 25.05 -36.86
N ASN A 862 52.58 24.15 -35.96
CA ASN A 862 53.49 23.32 -35.20
C ASN A 862 54.36 22.41 -36.09
N LYS A 863 53.80 21.90 -37.20
CA LYS A 863 54.57 21.20 -38.24
C LYS A 863 55.58 22.12 -38.92
N GLY A 864 55.19 23.34 -39.27
CA GLY A 864 56.08 24.34 -39.85
C GLY A 864 57.27 24.65 -38.94
N VAL A 865 57.03 24.82 -37.64
CA VAL A 865 58.07 25.09 -36.65
C VAL A 865 59.06 23.92 -36.59
N ALA A 866 58.57 22.69 -36.49
CA ALA A 866 59.42 21.50 -36.50
C ALA A 866 60.24 21.34 -37.80
N LEU A 867 59.70 21.76 -38.95
CA LEU A 867 60.40 21.75 -40.23
C LEU A 867 61.49 22.82 -40.29
N CYS A 868 61.24 24.02 -39.75
CA CYS A 868 62.24 25.07 -39.60
C CYS A 868 63.42 24.60 -38.74
N ASP A 869 63.15 23.97 -37.59
CA ASP A 869 64.19 23.45 -36.70
C ASP A 869 65.04 22.35 -37.34
N LEU A 870 64.48 21.63 -38.33
CA LEU A 870 65.17 20.64 -39.13
C LEU A 870 65.91 21.23 -40.36
N GLY A 871 65.78 22.54 -40.58
CA GLY A 871 66.37 23.26 -41.72
C GLY A 871 65.63 23.08 -43.06
N LYS A 872 64.39 22.58 -43.03
CA LYS A 872 63.55 22.35 -44.23
C LYS A 872 62.62 23.54 -44.50
N TYR A 873 63.22 24.69 -44.79
CA TYR A 873 62.50 25.96 -44.84
C TYR A 873 61.40 26.02 -45.93
N GLU A 874 61.60 25.45 -47.12
CA GLU A 874 60.55 25.43 -48.15
C GLU A 874 59.32 24.61 -47.75
N GLU A 875 59.52 23.45 -47.10
CA GLU A 875 58.42 22.64 -46.59
C GLU A 875 57.70 23.36 -45.43
N ALA A 876 58.45 24.07 -44.58
CA ALA A 876 57.89 24.88 -43.49
C ALA A 876 57.01 26.02 -44.03
N ILE A 877 57.47 26.76 -45.04
CA ILE A 877 56.70 27.82 -45.69
C ILE A 877 55.39 27.27 -46.24
N ALA A 878 55.42 26.11 -46.90
CA ALA A 878 54.20 25.46 -47.38
C ALA A 878 53.25 25.07 -46.24
N ALA A 879 53.76 24.60 -45.10
CA ALA A 879 52.93 24.32 -43.93
C ALA A 879 52.28 25.58 -43.37
N TYR A 880 53.02 26.69 -43.25
CA TYR A 880 52.46 27.98 -42.82
C TYR A 880 51.45 28.53 -43.83
N ASP A 881 51.66 28.36 -45.13
CA ASP A 881 50.69 28.76 -46.16
C ASP A 881 49.35 28.04 -45.98
N ASN A 882 49.36 26.74 -45.65
CA ASN A 882 48.14 26.00 -45.33
C ASN A 882 47.47 26.53 -44.05
N ALA A 883 48.25 26.81 -42.99
CA ALA A 883 47.72 27.41 -41.77
C ALA A 883 47.05 28.78 -42.02
N ILE A 884 47.69 29.62 -42.82
CA ILE A 884 47.20 30.95 -43.21
C ILE A 884 45.95 30.85 -44.09
N GLU A 885 45.88 29.87 -45.00
CA GLU A 885 44.67 29.65 -45.80
C GLU A 885 43.46 29.29 -44.91
N ILE A 886 43.70 28.51 -43.85
CA ILE A 886 42.67 28.15 -42.86
C ILE A 886 42.31 29.35 -41.98
N ASN A 887 43.30 30.06 -41.44
CA ASN A 887 43.13 31.23 -40.60
C ASN A 887 44.00 32.41 -41.07
N PRO A 888 43.49 33.27 -41.97
CA PRO A 888 44.29 34.38 -42.53
C PRO A 888 44.67 35.46 -41.51
N ARG A 889 44.02 35.47 -40.34
CA ARG A 889 44.23 36.45 -39.26
C ARG A 889 45.16 35.93 -38.17
N ASP A 890 45.86 34.83 -38.40
CA ASP A 890 46.86 34.31 -37.49
C ASP A 890 48.20 35.05 -37.67
N ALA A 891 48.49 36.02 -36.80
CA ALA A 891 49.71 36.81 -36.88
C ALA A 891 50.96 35.94 -36.67
N GLU A 892 50.89 34.91 -35.81
CA GLU A 892 52.01 34.03 -35.49
C GLU A 892 52.40 33.19 -36.71
N ALA A 893 51.43 32.64 -37.44
CA ALA A 893 51.68 31.93 -38.69
C ALA A 893 52.41 32.80 -39.73
N TRP A 894 52.05 34.09 -39.84
CA TRP A 894 52.72 35.04 -40.72
C TRP A 894 54.14 35.38 -40.27
N ILE A 895 54.37 35.56 -38.96
CA ILE A 895 55.71 35.79 -38.41
C ILE A 895 56.60 34.59 -38.67
N ASN A 896 56.13 33.38 -38.33
CA ASN A 896 56.90 32.14 -38.51
C ASN A 896 57.23 31.86 -39.98
N LYS A 897 56.31 32.19 -40.90
CA LYS A 897 56.59 32.18 -42.35
C LYS A 897 57.66 33.18 -42.75
N GLY A 898 57.62 34.39 -42.19
CA GLY A 898 58.62 35.43 -42.42
C GLY A 898 60.02 35.00 -41.96
N VAL A 899 60.11 34.35 -40.80
CA VAL A 899 61.37 33.81 -40.25
C VAL A 899 61.94 32.75 -41.19
N ALA A 900 61.12 31.78 -41.59
CA ALA A 900 61.54 30.74 -42.54
C ALA A 900 62.00 31.30 -43.90
N LEU A 901 61.38 32.38 -44.37
CA LEU A 901 61.80 33.07 -45.60
C LEU A 901 63.12 33.82 -45.44
N CYS A 902 63.38 34.42 -44.27
CA CYS A 902 64.66 35.05 -43.96
C CYS A 902 65.80 34.03 -43.95
N ASP A 903 65.60 32.88 -43.30
CA ASP A 903 66.62 31.82 -43.22
C ASP A 903 66.96 31.25 -44.60
N LEU A 904 66.01 31.29 -45.54
CA LEU A 904 66.21 30.90 -46.93
C LEU A 904 66.82 32.02 -47.82
N GLY A 905 67.04 33.22 -47.26
CA GLY A 905 67.55 34.40 -47.95
C GLY A 905 66.54 35.09 -48.88
N ARG A 906 65.23 34.82 -48.72
CA ARG A 906 64.14 35.44 -49.50
C ARG A 906 63.56 36.65 -48.77
N TYR A 907 64.40 37.67 -48.57
CA TYR A 907 64.11 38.81 -47.69
C TYR A 907 62.87 39.62 -48.10
N GLU A 908 62.62 39.86 -49.40
CA GLU A 908 61.41 40.59 -49.85
C GLU A 908 60.12 39.85 -49.50
N GLY A 909 60.13 38.52 -49.62
CA GLY A 909 59.00 37.68 -49.22
C GLY A 909 58.79 37.71 -47.72
N ALA A 910 59.87 37.69 -46.94
CA ALA A 910 59.82 37.79 -45.49
C ALA A 910 59.24 39.13 -45.02
N ILE A 911 59.68 40.25 -45.61
CA ILE A 911 59.15 41.59 -45.33
C ILE A 911 57.64 41.63 -45.58
N ALA A 912 57.17 41.08 -46.70
CA ALA A 912 55.73 41.01 -47.00
C ALA A 912 54.97 40.15 -45.97
N ALA A 913 55.54 39.03 -45.49
CA ALA A 913 54.93 38.22 -44.45
C ALA A 913 54.82 38.99 -43.12
N TYR A 914 55.88 39.69 -42.70
CA TYR A 914 55.86 40.53 -41.51
C TYR A 914 54.90 41.72 -41.65
N ASP A 915 54.77 42.32 -42.84
CA ASP A 915 53.78 43.37 -43.09
C ASP A 915 52.34 42.88 -42.86
N ASN A 916 52.02 41.67 -43.29
CA ASN A 916 50.71 41.05 -43.00
C ASN A 916 50.53 40.81 -41.49
N ALA A 917 51.55 40.30 -40.79
CA ALA A 917 51.50 40.13 -39.34
C ALA A 917 51.28 41.45 -38.59
N ILE A 918 51.98 42.52 -39.01
CA ILE A 918 51.87 43.87 -38.45
C ILE A 918 50.51 44.49 -38.76
N GLU A 919 49.93 44.24 -39.94
CA GLU A 919 48.57 44.70 -40.26
C GLU A 919 47.52 44.07 -39.32
N ILE A 920 47.72 42.79 -38.98
CA ILE A 920 46.86 42.06 -38.02
C ILE A 920 47.10 42.57 -36.59
N ASN A 921 48.36 42.68 -36.16
CA ASN A 921 48.74 43.17 -34.83
C ASN A 921 49.81 44.28 -34.93
N PRO A 922 49.41 45.56 -35.02
CA PRO A 922 50.37 46.67 -35.17
C PRO A 922 51.28 46.90 -33.95
N ARG A 923 50.92 46.32 -32.79
CA ARG A 923 51.66 46.44 -31.53
C ARG A 923 52.58 45.25 -31.25
N ASP A 924 52.81 44.39 -32.23
CA ASP A 924 53.75 43.29 -32.12
C ASP A 924 55.19 43.79 -32.33
N ALA A 925 55.92 44.02 -31.24
CA ALA A 925 57.29 44.51 -31.32
C ALA A 925 58.24 43.51 -32.00
N GLU A 926 57.99 42.20 -31.86
CA GLU A 926 58.82 41.15 -32.44
C GLU A 926 58.68 41.12 -33.97
N ALA A 927 57.46 41.24 -34.49
CA ALA A 927 57.24 41.36 -35.94
C ALA A 927 57.98 42.57 -36.54
N TRP A 928 58.03 43.71 -35.84
CA TRP A 928 58.79 44.88 -36.27
C TRP A 928 60.32 44.67 -36.23
N ILE A 929 60.83 43.98 -35.21
CA ILE A 929 62.25 43.60 -35.12
C ILE A 929 62.61 42.69 -36.28
N ASN A 930 61.86 41.62 -36.49
CA ASN A 930 62.11 40.63 -37.53
C ASN A 930 62.04 41.24 -38.94
N LYS A 931 61.11 42.18 -39.18
CA LYS A 931 61.08 43.00 -40.40
C LYS A 931 62.34 43.87 -40.55
N GLY A 932 62.79 44.49 -39.47
CA GLY A 932 64.02 45.28 -39.46
C GLY A 932 65.25 44.46 -39.82
N VAL A 933 65.34 43.21 -39.34
CA VAL A 933 66.43 42.28 -39.64
C VAL A 933 66.43 41.95 -41.13
N ALA A 934 65.28 41.55 -41.69
CA ALA A 934 65.15 41.25 -43.11
C ALA A 934 65.50 42.45 -44.02
N LEU A 935 65.09 43.67 -43.64
CA LEU A 935 65.43 44.90 -44.37
C LEU A 935 66.93 45.22 -44.31
N CYS A 936 67.56 44.94 -43.18
CA CYS A 936 68.99 45.13 -42.98
C CYS A 936 69.81 44.21 -43.89
N ASP A 937 69.47 42.93 -43.92
CA ASP A 937 70.15 41.93 -44.76
C ASP A 937 69.97 42.20 -46.26
N LEU A 938 68.87 42.85 -46.65
CA LEU A 938 68.63 43.32 -48.01
C LEU A 938 69.35 44.66 -48.34
N GLY A 939 70.03 45.27 -47.36
CA GLY A 939 70.75 46.55 -47.51
C GLY A 939 69.87 47.80 -47.45
N ARG A 940 68.59 47.68 -47.06
CA ARG A 940 67.63 48.80 -46.94
C ARG A 940 67.72 49.44 -45.54
N TYR A 941 68.89 50.00 -45.23
CA TYR A 941 69.25 50.42 -43.88
C TYR A 941 68.31 51.48 -43.26
N GLU A 942 67.86 52.49 -44.00
CA GLU A 942 66.96 53.52 -43.45
C GLU A 942 65.58 52.95 -43.08
N GLU A 943 65.07 51.99 -43.85
CA GLU A 943 63.80 51.34 -43.54
C GLU A 943 63.94 50.38 -42.36
N ALA A 944 65.08 49.69 -42.24
CA ALA A 944 65.40 48.88 -41.07
C ALA A 944 65.47 49.72 -39.80
N ILE A 945 66.15 50.89 -39.83
CA ILE A 945 66.21 51.84 -38.70
C ILE A 945 64.80 52.29 -38.30
N ALA A 946 63.92 52.57 -39.26
CA ALA A 946 62.53 52.93 -38.99
C ALA A 946 61.73 51.79 -38.35
N ALA A 947 61.91 50.55 -38.82
CA ALA A 947 61.28 49.37 -38.25
C ALA A 947 61.72 49.13 -36.79
N TYR A 948 63.01 49.21 -36.49
CA TYR A 948 63.51 49.11 -35.12
C TYR A 948 63.04 50.27 -34.24
N ALA A 949 62.97 51.49 -34.77
CA ALA A 949 62.41 52.62 -34.03
C ALA A 949 60.94 52.38 -33.64
N LYS A 950 60.16 51.72 -34.51
CA LYS A 950 58.79 51.31 -34.19
C LYS A 950 58.73 50.21 -33.13
N ALA A 951 59.59 49.20 -33.20
CA ALA A 951 59.70 48.19 -32.14
C ALA A 951 60.02 48.81 -30.78
N ILE A 952 60.95 49.77 -30.75
CA ILE A 952 61.34 50.51 -29.53
C ILE A 952 60.21 51.42 -29.04
N GLU A 953 59.45 52.06 -29.93
CA GLU A 953 58.28 52.86 -29.56
C GLU A 953 57.22 51.98 -28.87
N ILE A 954 57.01 50.76 -29.35
CA ILE A 954 56.08 49.79 -28.77
C ILE A 954 56.59 49.26 -27.42
N ASN A 955 57.86 48.84 -27.36
CA ASN A 955 58.48 48.36 -26.14
C ASN A 955 59.93 48.90 -26.00
N PRO A 956 60.12 49.97 -25.21
CA PRO A 956 61.43 50.59 -25.02
C PRO A 956 62.46 49.72 -24.30
N GLN A 957 62.02 48.64 -23.63
CA GLN A 957 62.87 47.76 -22.82
C GLN A 957 63.50 46.60 -23.64
N LEU A 958 63.20 46.51 -24.95
CA LEU A 958 63.78 45.49 -25.82
C LEU A 958 65.23 45.84 -26.18
N ALA A 959 66.18 45.33 -25.40
CA ALA A 959 67.61 45.52 -25.65
C ALA A 959 68.01 45.07 -27.07
N GLU A 960 67.43 43.98 -27.57
CA GLU A 960 67.66 43.47 -28.92
C GLU A 960 67.34 44.50 -30.03
N ALA A 961 66.21 45.21 -29.93
CA ALA A 961 65.83 46.22 -30.90
C ALA A 961 66.85 47.38 -30.95
N TRP A 962 67.40 47.77 -29.78
CA TRP A 962 68.45 48.79 -29.69
C TRP A 962 69.79 48.31 -30.25
N ILE A 963 70.18 47.06 -29.98
CA ILE A 963 71.38 46.44 -30.56
C ILE A 963 71.27 46.42 -32.08
N ASN A 964 70.18 45.86 -32.60
CA ASN A 964 69.99 45.70 -34.04
C ASN A 964 69.95 47.06 -34.73
N LYS A 965 69.28 48.07 -34.15
CA LYS A 965 69.32 49.45 -34.64
C LYS A 965 70.73 50.03 -34.64
N GLY A 966 71.50 49.84 -33.58
CA GLY A 966 72.89 50.30 -33.47
C GLY A 966 73.81 49.68 -34.54
N VAL A 967 73.66 48.37 -34.81
CA VAL A 967 74.40 47.65 -35.86
C VAL A 967 74.12 48.28 -37.23
N VAL A 968 72.84 48.49 -37.56
CA VAL A 968 72.45 49.08 -38.85
C VAL A 968 72.93 50.52 -38.99
N LEU A 969 72.82 51.33 -37.92
CA LEU A 969 73.35 52.69 -37.90
C LEU A 969 74.86 52.72 -38.17
N GLY A 970 75.60 51.78 -37.59
CA GLY A 970 77.03 51.60 -37.85
C GLY A 970 77.35 51.27 -39.31
N TRP A 971 76.61 50.34 -39.93
CA TRP A 971 76.76 50.02 -41.36
C TRP A 971 76.36 51.17 -42.29
N SER A 972 75.43 52.02 -41.87
CA SER A 972 75.03 53.23 -42.61
C SER A 972 75.97 54.43 -42.43
N GLY A 973 77.02 54.31 -41.60
CA GLY A 973 78.00 55.37 -41.33
C GLY A 973 77.56 56.40 -40.27
N ARG A 974 76.46 56.17 -39.55
CA ARG A 974 75.90 57.05 -38.51
C ARG A 974 76.43 56.68 -37.13
N TYR A 975 77.75 56.82 -36.95
CA TYR A 975 78.48 56.25 -35.81
C TYR A 975 78.09 56.81 -34.43
N GLU A 976 77.76 58.10 -34.32
CA GLU A 976 77.33 58.69 -33.03
C GLU A 976 75.97 58.15 -32.59
N GLU A 977 75.01 58.06 -33.52
CA GLU A 977 73.69 57.47 -33.23
C GLU A 977 73.79 55.97 -32.95
N ALA A 978 74.71 55.26 -33.62
CA ALA A 978 74.99 53.86 -33.33
C ALA A 978 75.51 53.67 -31.90
N LYS A 979 76.42 54.56 -31.46
CA LYS A 979 76.96 54.56 -30.10
C LYS A 979 75.87 54.79 -29.07
N GLU A 980 74.99 55.78 -29.27
CA GLU A 980 73.85 56.04 -28.39
C GLU A 980 72.92 54.81 -28.29
N ALA A 981 72.64 54.15 -29.41
CA ALA A 981 71.81 52.95 -29.43
C ALA A 981 72.46 51.78 -28.67
N PHE A 982 73.78 51.59 -28.80
CA PHE A 982 74.50 50.56 -28.04
C PHE A 982 74.61 50.88 -26.53
N GLU A 983 74.82 52.15 -26.17
CA GLU A 983 74.79 52.58 -24.76
C GLU A 983 73.41 52.31 -24.14
N LYS A 984 72.32 52.59 -24.86
CA LYS A 984 70.96 52.26 -24.44
C LYS A 984 70.73 50.75 -24.31
N ALA A 985 71.22 49.95 -25.24
CA ALA A 985 71.14 48.50 -25.13
C ALA A 985 71.89 47.98 -23.87
N GLN A 986 73.07 48.52 -23.57
CA GLN A 986 73.87 48.13 -22.41
C GLN A 986 73.29 48.59 -21.07
N GLU A 987 72.57 49.72 -21.04
CA GLU A 987 71.77 50.13 -19.88
C GLU A 987 70.66 49.11 -19.57
N LEU A 988 70.05 48.53 -20.60
CA LEU A 988 68.95 47.57 -20.48
C LEU A 988 69.45 46.14 -20.16
N ASP A 989 70.58 45.73 -20.75
CA ASP A 989 71.25 44.47 -20.44
C ASP A 989 72.78 44.66 -20.40
N SER A 990 73.31 44.67 -19.17
CA SER A 990 74.73 44.85 -18.87
C SER A 990 75.65 43.74 -19.40
N THR A 991 75.10 42.61 -19.87
CA THR A 991 75.89 41.51 -20.44
C THR A 991 76.24 41.72 -21.91
N ILE A 992 75.59 42.68 -22.58
CA ILE A 992 75.83 43.00 -23.98
C ILE A 992 77.22 43.63 -24.15
N LYS A 993 78.02 43.02 -25.02
CA LYS A 993 79.33 43.55 -25.43
C LYS A 993 79.15 44.44 -26.65
N ILE A 994 79.49 45.72 -26.51
CA ILE A 994 79.48 46.67 -27.63
C ILE A 994 80.51 46.18 -28.68
N PRO A 995 80.10 45.92 -29.93
CA PRO A 995 81.04 45.58 -30.99
C PRO A 995 82.02 46.74 -31.19
N GLN A 996 83.32 46.45 -31.29
CA GLN A 996 84.30 47.48 -31.64
C GLN A 996 84.02 47.96 -33.07
N ILE A 997 83.38 49.12 -33.18
CA ILE A 997 83.17 49.79 -34.46
C ILE A 997 84.56 50.19 -34.98
N PRO A 998 84.98 49.76 -36.18
CA PRO A 998 86.25 50.21 -36.74
C PRO A 998 86.10 51.71 -37.03
N VAL A 999 86.72 52.53 -36.18
CA VAL A 999 87.04 53.91 -36.50
C VAL A 999 88.13 53.82 -37.57
N PHE A 1000 87.76 54.05 -38.83
CA PHE A 1000 88.74 54.22 -39.91
C PHE A 1000 89.38 55.59 -39.84
#